data_AF-A0A7J5ZAX6-F1
#
_entry.id   AF-A0A7J5ZAX6-F1
#
_cell.length_a   1.000
_cell.length_b   1.000
_cell.length_c   1.000
_cell.angle_alpha   90.00
_cell.angle_beta   90.00
_cell.angle_gamma   90.00
#
_symmetry.space_group_name_H-M   'P 1'
#
loop_
_entity.id
_entity.type
_entity.pdbx_description
1 polymer ?
#
loop_
_entity_poly.entity_id
_entity_poly.type
_entity_poly.pdbx_seq_one_letter_code
_entity_poly.pdbx_strand_id
1 'polypeptide(L)'
;MALNYLRHYYTFNSLYAAAFAGEFSTQSDQGPTSLFSTKAKAFTSQAIMSEKKRKSTSAAAAAVKEPSAKQQKLDPTKEKGWLQDSLKQQRTNNKQMKFNRQRLRYTSNTERINQGSEGVLYWMSRDHRVQDNWALIHAQQLALKEKLPLHVCFCLFVPKSLLSTLRHYSFMLKGLKEVEKECKALDIQFHLLHGSAGDVLPGFVSDRELGAVVTDFSPLREPLQWLEDVKKALPKYIPLIQVDAHNVVPCWVASPKLEYSARTIRGKITKLLPDFLTDLPLVEKHPYTAARTAKKVDWEKTLASLQVDRTIEEPEWAKPGTKGGVAMLESFIDERLKLFATQRNDPNAAALSQLSPWIRFGQLSAQRVALQVQQCGSSAGPALASFIEELVVRRELTDNFCFYNEKYDRVEGAYEWAQKTLKDHAEDKREYLYTREQLEKAKTHDKLWNASQYQMITEGKMHGFLRMYWAKKILEWTSSPEEALSIALYLNDRYSLDGQDPNGFVGCMWSICGTHDQGWKEREVFGKIRFMNYKGCQRKFDVAKFERNYLDTTSVLSSKNKAFTSQTIMSEKNEKPSAKQQKLDPTKEKDWLQDSLKQQRTKNKQMTFNKERLRFISNTERIKQGSEGVLYWMLRDHRVQDNWALIHAQQLALKEKLPLHKCRSLDIQFHLLHGSAGDVLPGFVSDRELGAVVTDFSPLREPLQWLEDVKKTLPKDIPLIQVDAHNIVPCWVASPKLEYAARTIRGKLTKLLPQFLTDFPLVEKHPYTTARTAKVDRDVGEPEWAIPGTKGGVAMLESFIDERLKLFATQRNDPNIAGLSQLSPWIRFGHLSAQRVALQVQSSGKFAGPSVATFIEELVVRRELTDNFCFYNEKYDSVEDKREYLYTREQLEKAKTHDKLWNASQYQMITEGKMHGFLRMYWAKKILEWTSSPEEALSIALYLNDRYSLDGQDPNGFVGCMWSIGGIHDRAWGERKVFGKVRYMNYKGCQRKFDVARFEKKYSPKNL
;
A
#
# COMPACT_ATOMS: atom_id res chain seq x y z
N MET A 1 -11.06 49.83 6.75
CA MET A 1 -10.23 49.20 7.80
C MET A 1 -9.87 47.80 7.33
N ALA A 2 -8.61 47.39 7.20
CA ALA A 2 -7.37 48.15 7.24
C ALA A 2 -6.59 47.86 5.94
N LEU A 3 -6.31 48.92 5.17
CA LEU A 3 -5.48 48.88 3.95
C LEU A 3 -4.44 49.99 4.11
N ASN A 4 -3.75 49.97 5.26
CA ASN A 4 -3.01 51.12 5.79
C ASN A 4 -1.87 50.70 6.75
N TYR A 5 -1.21 49.57 6.49
CA TYR A 5 -0.01 49.14 7.23
C TYR A 5 1.03 48.51 6.29
N LEU A 6 1.58 49.35 5.40
CA LEU A 6 2.84 49.12 4.71
C LEU A 6 3.53 50.48 4.50
N ARG A 7 4.84 50.55 4.79
CA ARG A 7 5.76 51.70 4.65
C ARG A 7 5.65 52.83 5.68
N HIS A 8 6.36 52.65 6.81
CA HIS A 8 7.26 53.60 7.49
C HIS A 8 8.13 52.74 8.44
N TYR A 9 9.43 52.94 8.65
CA TYR A 9 10.50 53.63 7.90
C TYR A 9 11.85 53.00 8.37
N TYR A 10 12.97 53.20 7.66
CA TYR A 10 14.28 52.70 8.09
C TYR A 10 14.86 53.52 9.27
N THR A 11 15.63 52.83 10.15
CA THR A 11 16.71 53.32 11.04
C THR A 11 16.47 54.48 12.02
N PHE A 12 16.79 54.26 13.31
CA PHE A 12 17.85 55.00 14.02
C PHE A 12 18.37 54.25 15.27
N ASN A 13 19.58 54.60 15.74
CA ASN A 13 20.40 53.83 16.69
C ASN A 13 20.34 54.30 18.17
N SER A 14 20.67 53.36 19.05
CA SER A 14 21.50 53.48 20.28
C SER A 14 21.34 54.63 21.30
N LEU A 15 21.14 54.21 22.56
CA LEU A 15 21.73 54.75 23.81
C LEU A 15 22.03 53.50 24.68
N TYR A 16 23.14 53.31 25.39
CA TYR A 16 24.24 54.19 25.81
C TYR A 16 25.61 53.53 25.56
N ALA A 17 26.65 54.35 25.40
CA ALA A 17 28.04 53.98 25.67
C ALA A 17 28.61 54.94 26.72
N ALA A 18 29.48 54.45 27.62
CA ALA A 18 30.71 55.10 28.10
C ALA A 18 31.21 54.48 29.41
N ALA A 19 32.38 53.85 29.35
CA ALA A 19 33.40 53.97 30.38
C ALA A 19 34.73 54.27 29.66
N PHE A 20 35.39 55.36 30.07
CA PHE A 20 36.69 55.86 29.63
C PHE A 20 37.81 54.83 29.91
N ALA A 21 39.02 54.84 29.34
CA ALA A 21 39.74 55.60 28.29
C ALA A 21 40.94 54.71 27.84
N GLY A 22 41.76 54.98 26.82
CA GLY A 22 41.88 56.05 25.82
C GLY A 22 43.18 55.82 25.00
N GLU A 23 43.42 56.63 23.95
CA GLU A 23 44.73 56.78 23.23
C GLU A 23 45.31 55.52 22.52
N PHE A 24 46.10 55.57 21.43
CA PHE A 24 46.62 56.63 20.55
C PHE A 24 46.66 56.09 19.08
N SER A 25 46.85 56.95 18.07
CA SER A 25 46.96 56.55 16.65
C SER A 25 48.40 56.63 16.10
N THR A 26 48.71 55.81 15.07
CA THR A 26 49.89 55.90 14.16
C THR A 26 51.28 55.70 14.81
N GLN A 27 52.32 55.17 14.15
CA GLN A 27 52.53 54.77 12.75
C GLN A 27 53.64 53.69 12.65
N SER A 28 53.72 53.02 11.49
CA SER A 28 54.93 52.44 10.86
C SER A 28 55.80 51.38 11.58
N ASP A 29 55.93 50.25 10.88
CA ASP A 29 57.19 49.57 10.50
C ASP A 29 57.74 48.38 11.31
N GLN A 30 58.50 47.56 10.56
CA GLN A 30 59.33 46.41 10.92
C GLN A 30 58.62 45.10 11.34
N GLY A 31 58.96 44.02 10.60
CA GLY A 31 58.45 42.67 10.82
C GLY A 31 59.38 41.78 11.66
N PRO A 32 58.99 40.53 11.94
CA PRO A 32 59.74 39.64 12.82
C PRO A 32 60.63 38.63 12.07
N THR A 33 61.95 38.82 12.13
CA THR A 33 62.91 37.71 12.31
C THR A 33 62.99 37.44 13.82
N SER A 34 62.53 36.29 14.32
CA SER A 34 63.26 35.01 14.35
C SER A 34 64.59 35.05 15.13
N LEU A 35 64.76 34.14 16.10
CA LEU A 35 65.89 33.19 16.15
C LEU A 35 65.85 32.24 17.37
N PHE A 36 66.47 31.06 17.18
CA PHE A 36 66.74 29.97 18.15
C PHE A 36 65.50 29.21 18.71
N SER A 37 65.46 27.88 18.85
CA SER A 37 66.29 26.75 18.35
C SER A 37 65.53 25.42 18.65
N THR A 38 65.66 24.25 17.99
CA THR A 38 66.45 23.80 16.82
C THR A 38 65.80 22.54 16.19
N LYS A 39 66.26 22.13 15.00
CA LYS A 39 66.21 20.75 14.43
C LYS A 39 64.83 20.08 14.20
N ALA A 40 64.27 20.34 13.02
CA ALA A 40 63.58 19.32 12.22
C ALA A 40 64.13 19.38 10.77
N LYS A 41 64.47 18.23 10.17
CA LYS A 41 64.97 18.15 8.78
C LYS A 41 63.83 17.91 7.79
N ALA A 42 63.99 18.46 6.60
CA ALA A 42 62.99 18.47 5.52
C ALA A 42 62.73 17.08 4.92
N PHE A 43 61.56 16.94 4.28
CA PHE A 43 61.53 16.74 2.82
C PHE A 43 60.21 17.29 2.23
N THR A 44 60.33 18.07 1.16
CA THR A 44 59.22 18.75 0.48
C THR A 44 58.77 18.01 -0.78
N SER A 45 57.58 18.38 -1.25
CA SER A 45 56.97 17.99 -2.52
C SER A 45 57.88 18.16 -3.74
N GLN A 46 57.67 17.34 -4.77
CA GLN A 46 57.45 17.84 -6.14
C GLN A 46 56.80 16.78 -7.04
N ALA A 47 55.77 17.20 -7.79
CA ALA A 47 55.25 16.50 -8.96
C ALA A 47 54.85 17.56 -9.99
N ILE A 48 55.74 17.82 -10.96
CA ILE A 48 55.47 18.64 -12.13
C ILE A 48 55.69 17.76 -13.37
N MET A 49 54.84 17.97 -14.37
CA MET A 49 54.77 17.18 -15.59
C MET A 49 56.02 17.31 -16.48
N SER A 50 56.29 16.28 -17.29
CA SER A 50 56.93 16.47 -18.59
C SER A 50 56.18 15.68 -19.67
N GLU A 51 56.04 16.28 -20.84
CA GLU A 51 55.19 15.80 -21.93
C GLU A 51 55.87 14.69 -22.74
N LYS A 52 55.06 13.80 -23.33
CA LYS A 52 55.17 13.47 -24.77
C LYS A 52 53.96 12.68 -25.31
N LYS A 53 53.24 13.31 -26.25
CA LYS A 53 52.32 12.62 -27.17
C LYS A 53 53.11 11.98 -28.33
N ARG A 54 52.80 10.72 -28.68
CA ARG A 54 52.82 10.13 -30.05
C ARG A 54 52.13 8.75 -29.95
N LYS A 55 50.89 8.64 -30.45
CA LYS A 55 50.50 8.18 -31.81
C LYS A 55 50.57 6.66 -32.02
N SER A 56 49.40 6.02 -31.91
CA SER A 56 48.81 5.00 -32.82
C SER A 56 49.70 3.94 -33.49
N THR A 57 49.36 2.67 -33.25
CA THR A 57 49.24 1.60 -34.27
C THR A 57 48.03 0.69 -33.94
N SER A 58 47.57 -0.07 -34.92
CA SER A 58 46.25 -0.71 -34.99
C SER A 58 46.29 -2.23 -35.18
N ALA A 59 45.19 -2.91 -34.81
CA ALA A 59 44.88 -4.32 -35.10
C ALA A 59 45.79 -5.37 -34.41
N ALA A 60 45.42 -6.65 -34.24
CA ALA A 60 44.22 -7.39 -34.69
C ALA A 60 43.75 -8.40 -33.60
N ALA A 61 42.68 -9.15 -33.87
CA ALA A 61 42.12 -10.14 -32.95
C ALA A 61 42.97 -11.42 -32.83
N ALA A 62 43.01 -12.01 -31.62
CA ALA A 62 43.37 -13.41 -31.39
C ALA A 62 42.60 -13.95 -30.18
N ALA A 63 42.03 -15.14 -30.30
CA ALA A 63 41.26 -15.78 -29.24
C ALA A 63 42.18 -16.34 -28.14
N VAL A 64 41.77 -16.20 -26.87
CA VAL A 64 42.47 -16.81 -25.72
C VAL A 64 41.52 -17.77 -25.01
N LYS A 65 41.99 -19.02 -24.82
CA LYS A 65 41.25 -20.13 -24.22
C LYS A 65 41.02 -19.93 -22.72
N GLU A 66 39.92 -20.49 -22.21
CA GLU A 66 39.68 -20.65 -20.78
C GLU A 66 40.79 -21.50 -20.10
N PRO A 67 41.32 -21.09 -18.93
CA PRO A 67 42.05 -21.97 -18.04
C PRO A 67 41.07 -22.77 -17.17
N SER A 68 41.18 -24.10 -17.21
CA SER A 68 40.30 -25.01 -16.47
C SER A 68 40.39 -24.85 -14.95
N ALA A 69 39.26 -25.07 -14.28
CA ALA A 69 39.16 -25.02 -12.83
C ALA A 69 40.03 -26.11 -12.17
N LYS A 70 41.05 -25.70 -11.40
CA LYS A 70 41.60 -26.53 -10.32
C LYS A 70 40.88 -26.17 -9.03
N GLN A 71 40.05 -27.08 -8.54
CA GLN A 71 39.48 -27.00 -7.20
C GLN A 71 40.61 -27.03 -6.16
N GLN A 72 40.85 -25.91 -5.49
CA GLN A 72 41.59 -25.95 -4.22
C GLN A 72 40.63 -26.42 -3.11
N LYS A 73 41.11 -27.35 -2.29
CA LYS A 73 40.34 -27.96 -1.19
C LYS A 73 39.85 -26.88 -0.23
N LEU A 74 38.57 -26.97 0.13
CA LEU A 74 38.04 -26.31 1.32
C LEU A 74 38.70 -26.90 2.57
N ASP A 75 38.91 -26.03 3.56
CA ASP A 75 39.42 -26.38 4.88
C ASP A 75 38.42 -27.35 5.58
N PRO A 76 38.85 -28.52 6.08
CA PRO A 76 37.90 -29.51 6.62
C PRO A 76 37.37 -29.10 8.00
N THR A 77 36.15 -29.55 8.30
CA THR A 77 35.49 -29.53 9.63
C THR A 77 35.13 -28.17 10.24
N LYS A 78 34.17 -27.48 9.61
CA LYS A 78 33.14 -26.77 10.37
C LYS A 78 31.80 -27.48 10.16
N GLU A 79 31.18 -27.94 11.24
CA GLU A 79 29.83 -28.50 11.18
C GLU A 79 28.79 -27.39 11.04
N LYS A 80 27.65 -27.72 10.42
CA LYS A 80 26.55 -26.77 10.22
C LYS A 80 25.96 -26.35 11.56
N GLY A 81 25.91 -25.05 11.83
CA GLY A 81 25.53 -24.48 13.13
C GLY A 81 26.71 -24.09 14.03
N TRP A 82 27.97 -24.25 13.57
CA TRP A 82 29.18 -23.91 14.34
C TRP A 82 29.13 -22.49 14.93
N LEU A 83 28.49 -21.55 14.24
CA LEU A 83 28.43 -20.17 14.69
C LEU A 83 27.56 -20.04 15.95
N GLN A 84 26.43 -20.75 16.01
CA GLN A 84 25.51 -20.69 17.15
C GLN A 84 26.20 -21.08 18.48
N ASP A 85 27.00 -22.15 18.45
CA ASP A 85 27.74 -22.63 19.62
C ASP A 85 28.96 -21.75 19.92
N SER A 86 29.68 -21.29 18.90
CA SER A 86 30.76 -20.30 19.06
C SER A 86 30.26 -19.03 19.75
N LEU A 87 29.11 -18.48 19.34
CA LEU A 87 28.53 -17.29 19.97
C LEU A 87 28.14 -17.51 21.43
N LYS A 88 27.66 -18.72 21.78
CA LYS A 88 27.36 -19.08 23.17
C LYS A 88 28.62 -19.06 24.03
N GLN A 89 29.74 -19.60 23.52
CA GLN A 89 31.03 -19.58 24.22
C GLN A 89 31.60 -18.15 24.31
N GLN A 90 31.62 -17.39 23.21
CA GLN A 90 32.10 -16.01 23.17
C GLN A 90 31.38 -15.11 24.19
N ARG A 91 30.04 -15.17 24.26
CA ARG A 91 29.25 -14.41 25.25
C ARG A 91 29.57 -14.84 26.69
N THR A 92 29.76 -16.14 26.92
CA THR A 92 30.09 -16.71 28.24
C THR A 92 31.47 -16.26 28.73
N ASN A 93 32.45 -16.16 27.85
CA ASN A 93 33.79 -15.66 28.18
C ASN A 93 33.79 -14.17 28.53
N ASN A 94 32.82 -13.42 28.00
CA ASN A 94 32.74 -11.95 28.10
C ASN A 94 31.79 -11.43 29.20
N LYS A 95 31.35 -12.27 30.15
CA LYS A 95 30.42 -11.87 31.24
C LYS A 95 30.84 -10.63 32.04
N GLN A 96 32.14 -10.44 32.26
CA GLN A 96 32.67 -9.33 33.08
C GLN A 96 32.86 -8.01 32.28
N MET A 97 32.42 -7.95 31.02
CA MET A 97 32.56 -6.74 30.20
C MET A 97 31.79 -5.55 30.79
N LYS A 98 32.48 -4.43 30.95
CA LYS A 98 31.89 -3.18 31.44
C LYS A 98 30.99 -2.57 30.37
N PHE A 99 29.80 -2.12 30.78
CA PHE A 99 28.89 -1.38 29.91
C PHE A 99 29.42 0.04 29.64
N ASN A 100 29.57 0.40 28.36
CA ASN A 100 29.95 1.76 27.97
C ASN A 100 28.75 2.71 28.13
N ARG A 101 28.78 3.56 29.18
CA ARG A 101 27.68 4.49 29.50
C ARG A 101 27.35 5.51 28.40
N GLN A 102 28.23 5.73 27.42
CA GLN A 102 27.93 6.59 26.27
C GLN A 102 26.84 5.99 25.35
N ARG A 103 26.53 4.69 25.48
CA ARG A 103 25.43 4.00 24.79
C ARG A 103 24.04 4.39 25.31
N LEU A 104 23.92 5.02 26.47
CA LEU A 104 22.63 5.38 27.05
C LEU A 104 22.44 6.89 27.22
N ARG A 105 21.18 7.31 27.28
CA ARG A 105 20.76 8.64 27.69
C ARG A 105 19.48 8.55 28.52
N TYR A 106 19.38 9.34 29.59
CA TYR A 106 18.11 9.55 30.27
C TYR A 106 17.26 10.53 29.46
N THR A 107 15.98 10.23 29.34
CA THR A 107 14.98 11.10 28.69
C THR A 107 14.04 11.73 29.74
N SER A 108 14.00 11.16 30.94
CA SER A 108 13.40 11.68 32.16
C SER A 108 14.38 12.55 32.97
N ASN A 109 13.86 13.37 33.88
CA ASN A 109 14.67 14.19 34.81
C ASN A 109 15.15 13.43 36.06
N THR A 110 14.75 12.17 36.24
CA THR A 110 15.22 11.29 37.33
C THR A 110 16.11 10.18 36.78
N GLU A 111 17.12 9.81 37.56
CA GLU A 111 18.00 8.65 37.36
C GLU A 111 17.82 7.57 38.44
N ARG A 112 17.02 7.82 39.48
CA ARG A 112 16.91 6.95 40.66
C ARG A 112 15.64 6.11 40.60
N ILE A 113 15.79 4.84 40.98
CA ILE A 113 14.68 3.91 41.23
C ILE A 113 14.20 4.14 42.67
N ASN A 114 12.89 4.12 42.89
CA ASN A 114 12.30 4.28 44.21
C ASN A 114 12.39 2.98 45.02
N GLN A 115 12.51 3.09 46.35
CA GLN A 115 12.38 1.94 47.24
C GLN A 115 10.97 1.36 47.14
N GLY A 116 10.86 0.03 47.19
CA GLY A 116 9.58 -0.69 47.10
C GLY A 116 9.13 -1.08 45.69
N SER A 117 9.83 -0.68 44.62
CA SER A 117 9.49 -1.10 43.24
C SER A 117 9.53 -2.62 43.05
N GLU A 118 8.61 -3.18 42.24
CA GLU A 118 8.52 -4.63 42.00
C GLU A 118 9.36 -5.14 40.81
N GLY A 119 9.99 -4.26 40.02
CA GLY A 119 10.77 -4.70 38.85
C GLY A 119 11.38 -3.57 38.01
N VAL A 120 12.25 -3.95 37.07
CA VAL A 120 12.76 -3.08 35.99
C VAL A 120 12.18 -3.56 34.66
N LEU A 121 11.76 -2.64 33.80
CA LEU A 121 11.18 -2.94 32.50
C LEU A 121 12.13 -2.59 31.35
N TYR A 122 12.36 -3.52 30.42
CA TYR A 122 12.82 -3.22 29.07
C TYR A 122 11.62 -3.16 28.12
N TRP A 123 11.27 -1.97 27.65
CA TRP A 123 10.39 -1.76 26.51
C TRP A 123 11.18 -1.98 25.22
N MET A 124 11.01 -3.16 24.64
CA MET A 124 11.58 -3.54 23.35
C MET A 124 10.76 -2.90 22.21
N SER A 125 11.43 -2.29 21.23
CA SER A 125 10.76 -1.62 20.10
C SER A 125 11.44 -1.92 18.75
N ARG A 126 12.74 -1.64 18.59
CA ARG A 126 13.54 -1.91 17.37
C ARG A 126 14.37 -3.19 17.45
N ASP A 127 14.86 -3.56 18.64
CA ASP A 127 15.87 -4.61 18.81
C ASP A 127 15.28 -5.94 19.33
N HIS A 128 14.65 -6.71 18.43
CA HIS A 128 13.88 -7.94 18.75
C HIS A 128 14.74 -9.18 18.99
N ARG A 129 15.67 -9.09 19.95
CA ARG A 129 16.54 -10.19 20.38
C ARG A 129 16.89 -10.07 21.87
N VAL A 130 17.18 -11.21 22.50
CA VAL A 130 17.67 -11.27 23.89
C VAL A 130 19.17 -11.03 23.94
N GLN A 131 19.95 -11.88 23.27
CA GLN A 131 21.41 -11.78 23.24
C GLN A 131 21.91 -10.68 22.29
N ASP A 132 23.12 -10.18 22.55
CA ASP A 132 23.75 -9.10 21.77
C ASP A 132 22.88 -7.82 21.68
N ASN A 133 22.13 -7.52 22.74
CA ASN A 133 21.24 -6.36 22.86
C ASN A 133 21.66 -5.47 24.03
N TRP A 134 22.26 -4.31 23.74
CA TRP A 134 22.73 -3.39 24.80
C TRP A 134 21.63 -2.83 25.69
N ALA A 135 20.39 -2.69 25.18
CA ALA A 135 19.27 -2.20 25.98
C ALA A 135 18.83 -3.24 27.02
N LEU A 136 18.72 -4.53 26.63
CA LEU A 136 18.41 -5.60 27.58
C LEU A 136 19.58 -5.89 28.54
N ILE A 137 20.83 -5.86 28.05
CA ILE A 137 22.02 -5.98 28.91
C ILE A 137 22.01 -4.88 29.99
N HIS A 138 21.71 -3.62 29.61
CA HIS A 138 21.61 -2.54 30.58
C HIS A 138 20.45 -2.73 31.56
N ALA A 139 19.27 -3.11 31.08
CA ALA A 139 18.11 -3.38 31.92
C ALA A 139 18.39 -4.50 32.94
N GLN A 140 19.08 -5.58 32.54
CA GLN A 140 19.49 -6.64 33.47
C GLN A 140 20.52 -6.13 34.49
N GLN A 141 21.53 -5.36 34.08
CA GLN A 141 22.50 -4.78 35.01
C GLN A 141 21.84 -3.84 36.05
N LEU A 142 20.85 -3.05 35.62
CA LEU A 142 20.08 -2.17 36.50
C LEU A 142 19.21 -2.98 37.48
N ALA A 143 18.50 -3.99 37.00
CA ALA A 143 17.70 -4.90 37.82
C ALA A 143 18.55 -5.66 38.85
N LEU A 144 19.73 -6.17 38.44
CA LEU A 144 20.67 -6.86 39.32
C LEU A 144 21.20 -5.94 40.43
N LYS A 145 21.52 -4.67 40.09
CA LYS A 145 22.02 -3.67 41.03
C LYS A 145 21.00 -3.33 42.12
N GLU A 146 19.73 -3.12 41.74
CA GLU A 146 18.66 -2.82 42.68
C GLU A 146 18.01 -4.06 43.32
N LYS A 147 18.48 -5.27 42.97
CA LYS A 147 17.93 -6.57 43.41
C LYS A 147 16.47 -6.81 43.02
N LEU A 148 16.07 -6.30 41.86
CA LEU A 148 14.69 -6.35 41.36
C LEU A 148 14.52 -7.40 40.25
N PRO A 149 13.31 -7.96 40.07
CA PRO A 149 12.94 -8.72 38.88
C PRO A 149 13.09 -7.96 37.56
N LEU A 150 13.32 -8.69 36.47
CA LEU A 150 13.46 -8.14 35.12
C LEU A 150 12.27 -8.51 34.23
N HIS A 151 11.69 -7.49 33.63
CA HIS A 151 10.56 -7.58 32.71
C HIS A 151 10.99 -7.09 31.33
N VAL A 152 10.45 -7.69 30.28
CA VAL A 152 10.54 -7.25 28.89
C VAL A 152 9.13 -7.09 28.37
N CYS A 153 8.81 -5.99 27.67
CA CYS A 153 7.54 -5.86 26.99
C CYS A 153 7.70 -5.40 25.54
N PHE A 154 6.74 -5.79 24.70
CA PHE A 154 6.57 -5.27 23.35
C PHE A 154 5.16 -4.70 23.19
N CYS A 155 5.04 -3.49 22.67
CA CYS A 155 3.74 -2.84 22.40
C CYS A 155 3.34 -3.09 20.95
N LEU A 156 2.40 -4.01 20.75
CA LEU A 156 1.88 -4.39 19.45
C LEU A 156 0.75 -3.45 19.01
N PHE A 157 1.09 -2.57 18.08
CA PHE A 157 0.16 -1.68 17.38
C PHE A 157 0.18 -1.97 15.87
N VAL A 158 -1.00 -1.94 15.24
CA VAL A 158 -1.17 -2.08 13.79
C VAL A 158 -1.85 -0.81 13.26
N PRO A 159 -1.11 0.09 12.60
CA PRO A 159 -1.70 1.24 11.91
C PRO A 159 -2.67 0.77 10.82
N LYS A 160 -3.78 1.49 10.63
CA LYS A 160 -4.66 1.28 9.45
C LYS A 160 -3.97 1.82 8.20
N SER A 161 -3.14 1.00 7.57
CA SER A 161 -2.28 1.37 6.45
C SER A 161 -2.06 0.22 5.48
N LEU A 162 -1.90 0.54 4.18
CA LEU A 162 -1.46 -0.42 3.15
C LEU A 162 0.01 -0.87 3.36
N LEU A 163 0.78 -0.19 4.21
CA LEU A 163 2.13 -0.60 4.58
C LEU A 163 2.15 -1.70 5.66
N SER A 164 1.02 -1.94 6.34
CA SER A 164 0.89 -2.96 7.38
C SER A 164 0.58 -4.32 6.75
N THR A 165 1.61 -5.05 6.31
CA THR A 165 1.43 -6.33 5.60
C THR A 165 1.67 -7.58 6.46
N LEU A 166 1.06 -8.69 6.06
CA LEU A 166 1.25 -10.01 6.69
C LEU A 166 2.73 -10.42 6.70
N ARG A 167 3.45 -10.22 5.59
CA ARG A 167 4.90 -10.43 5.48
C ARG A 167 5.68 -9.80 6.64
N HIS A 168 5.47 -8.51 6.92
CA HIS A 168 6.19 -7.81 7.99
C HIS A 168 5.78 -8.28 9.39
N TYR A 169 4.48 -8.34 9.66
CA TYR A 169 3.99 -8.67 11.00
C TYR A 169 4.20 -10.14 11.38
N SER A 170 4.14 -11.06 10.42
CA SER A 170 4.45 -12.47 10.67
C SER A 170 5.95 -12.67 10.93
N PHE A 171 6.83 -12.03 10.15
CA PHE A 171 8.29 -12.07 10.38
C PHE A 171 8.66 -11.49 11.77
N MET A 172 8.00 -10.40 12.17
CA MET A 172 8.15 -9.82 13.51
C MET A 172 7.68 -10.76 14.62
N LEU A 173 6.42 -11.22 14.58
CA LEU A 173 5.83 -12.03 15.65
C LEU A 173 6.51 -13.40 15.79
N LYS A 174 6.95 -14.02 14.70
CA LYS A 174 7.73 -15.27 14.75
C LYS A 174 9.10 -15.07 15.41
N GLY A 175 9.71 -13.89 15.26
CA GLY A 175 10.91 -13.51 16.01
C GLY A 175 10.62 -13.28 17.51
N LEU A 176 9.56 -12.54 17.84
CA LEU A 176 9.15 -12.29 19.23
C LEU A 176 8.74 -13.59 19.98
N LYS A 177 8.22 -14.60 19.27
CA LYS A 177 7.97 -15.95 19.79
C LYS A 177 9.26 -16.68 20.19
N GLU A 178 10.39 -16.38 19.54
CA GLU A 178 11.70 -16.86 19.99
C GLU A 178 12.19 -16.08 21.22
N VAL A 179 11.98 -14.77 21.26
CA VAL A 179 12.31 -13.91 22.42
C VAL A 179 11.56 -14.36 23.68
N GLU A 180 10.24 -14.59 23.61
CA GLU A 180 9.45 -15.11 24.76
C GLU A 180 10.05 -16.42 25.29
N LYS A 181 10.41 -17.34 24.39
CA LYS A 181 10.98 -18.64 24.76
C LYS A 181 12.34 -18.51 25.45
N GLU A 182 13.21 -17.61 24.97
CA GLU A 182 14.52 -17.38 25.59
C GLU A 182 14.38 -16.61 26.91
N CYS A 183 13.57 -15.55 26.98
CA CYS A 183 13.27 -14.84 28.23
C CYS A 183 12.77 -15.82 29.31
N LYS A 184 11.83 -16.71 28.98
CA LYS A 184 11.33 -17.73 29.91
C LYS A 184 12.43 -18.69 30.42
N ALA A 185 13.38 -19.07 29.57
CA ALA A 185 14.51 -19.92 29.98
C ALA A 185 15.48 -19.19 30.93
N LEU A 186 15.51 -17.86 30.87
CA LEU A 186 16.33 -16.98 31.69
C LEU A 186 15.58 -16.40 32.92
N ASP A 187 14.37 -16.86 33.22
CA ASP A 187 13.48 -16.29 34.26
C ASP A 187 13.18 -14.78 34.11
N ILE A 188 13.18 -14.31 32.86
CA ILE A 188 12.83 -12.94 32.47
C ILE A 188 11.38 -12.94 31.99
N GLN A 189 10.55 -12.02 32.50
CA GLN A 189 9.12 -11.99 32.19
C GLN A 189 8.84 -11.25 30.88
N PHE A 190 8.36 -11.92 29.84
CA PHE A 190 8.01 -11.31 28.54
C PHE A 190 6.51 -10.98 28.45
N HIS A 191 6.14 -9.73 28.16
CA HIS A 191 4.77 -9.25 28.09
C HIS A 191 4.44 -8.68 26.70
N LEU A 192 3.41 -9.20 26.04
CA LEU A 192 2.86 -8.60 24.83
C LEU A 192 1.68 -7.68 25.19
N LEU A 193 1.85 -6.37 24.95
CA LEU A 193 0.80 -5.36 25.19
C LEU A 193 0.14 -5.02 23.86
N HIS A 194 -1.19 -4.92 23.82
CA HIS A 194 -1.94 -4.59 22.60
C HIS A 194 -2.39 -3.13 22.63
N GLY A 195 -1.82 -2.28 21.77
CA GLY A 195 -2.08 -0.84 21.72
C GLY A 195 -0.82 -0.02 21.43
N SER A 196 -0.97 1.30 21.28
CA SER A 196 0.19 2.19 21.14
C SER A 196 0.95 2.29 22.47
N ALA A 197 2.27 2.50 22.41
CA ALA A 197 3.09 2.52 23.62
C ALA A 197 2.67 3.62 24.61
N GLY A 198 2.30 4.80 24.12
CA GLY A 198 1.82 5.92 24.96
C GLY A 198 0.53 5.58 25.72
N ASP A 199 -0.36 4.77 25.14
CA ASP A 199 -1.64 4.41 25.76
C ASP A 199 -1.48 3.29 26.81
N VAL A 200 -0.67 2.27 26.52
CA VAL A 200 -0.67 1.01 27.30
C VAL A 200 0.51 0.90 28.28
N LEU A 201 1.66 1.47 27.96
CA LEU A 201 2.88 1.29 28.74
C LEU A 201 2.84 2.00 30.10
N PRO A 202 2.36 3.25 30.24
CA PRO A 202 2.31 3.93 31.55
C PRO A 202 1.37 3.24 32.54
N GLY A 203 0.22 2.75 32.05
CA GLY A 203 -0.71 1.96 32.85
C GLY A 203 -0.10 0.63 33.29
N PHE A 204 0.59 -0.08 32.39
CA PHE A 204 1.29 -1.33 32.71
C PHE A 204 2.45 -1.14 33.72
N VAL A 205 3.20 -0.05 33.62
CA VAL A 205 4.27 0.33 34.57
C VAL A 205 3.69 0.61 35.95
N SER A 206 2.56 1.33 36.01
CA SER A 206 1.91 1.70 37.27
C SER A 206 1.23 0.50 37.94
N ASP A 207 0.49 -0.33 37.18
CA ASP A 207 -0.17 -1.55 37.67
C ASP A 207 0.81 -2.53 38.33
N ARG A 208 2.07 -2.56 37.87
CA ARG A 208 3.13 -3.47 38.33
C ARG A 208 4.24 -2.79 39.12
N GLU A 209 4.02 -1.56 39.59
CA GLU A 209 4.96 -0.80 40.42
C GLU A 209 6.42 -0.84 39.91
N LEU A 210 6.60 -0.81 38.58
CA LEU A 210 7.90 -0.99 37.93
C LEU A 210 8.73 0.27 38.11
N GLY A 211 9.94 0.11 38.67
CA GLY A 211 10.77 1.20 39.15
C GLY A 211 11.59 1.92 38.09
N ALA A 212 11.72 1.37 36.88
CA ALA A 212 12.43 1.96 35.75
C ALA A 212 11.93 1.41 34.41
N VAL A 213 12.04 2.22 33.36
CA VAL A 213 11.83 1.81 31.96
C VAL A 213 13.10 2.07 31.15
N VAL A 214 13.67 1.01 30.59
CA VAL A 214 14.73 1.05 29.58
C VAL A 214 14.09 0.79 28.21
N THR A 215 14.55 1.46 27.15
CA THR A 215 14.09 1.22 25.77
C THR A 215 15.23 1.33 24.77
N ASP A 216 15.04 0.78 23.57
CA ASP A 216 16.03 0.83 22.48
C ASP A 216 15.93 2.12 21.63
N PHE A 217 16.82 2.27 20.65
CA PHE A 217 16.94 3.48 19.84
C PHE A 217 16.43 3.29 18.40
N SER A 218 15.54 4.19 18.00
CA SER A 218 15.19 4.43 16.60
C SER A 218 15.19 5.93 16.31
N PRO A 219 15.75 6.37 15.17
CA PRO A 219 15.75 7.76 14.75
C PRO A 219 14.48 8.15 13.96
N LEU A 220 13.57 7.20 13.70
CA LEU A 220 12.37 7.45 12.91
C LEU A 220 11.33 8.25 13.70
N ARG A 221 10.52 9.04 12.97
CA ARG A 221 9.54 9.99 13.51
C ARG A 221 8.52 9.32 14.44
N GLU A 222 7.96 8.18 14.05
CA GLU A 222 6.90 7.51 14.81
C GLU A 222 7.43 6.89 16.12
N PRO A 223 8.56 6.14 16.14
CA PRO A 223 9.21 5.72 17.38
C PRO A 223 9.65 6.88 18.30
N LEU A 224 10.16 7.99 17.75
CA LEU A 224 10.50 9.17 18.56
C LEU A 224 9.24 9.81 19.18
N GLN A 225 8.13 9.85 18.44
CA GLN A 225 6.84 10.30 18.96
C GLN A 225 6.35 9.39 20.10
N TRP A 226 6.41 8.06 19.93
CA TRP A 226 6.05 7.09 20.98
C TRP A 226 6.89 7.27 22.25
N LEU A 227 8.20 7.53 22.09
CA LEU A 227 9.10 7.81 23.22
C LEU A 227 8.67 9.06 24.00
N GLU A 228 8.36 10.15 23.30
CA GLU A 228 7.88 11.39 23.94
C GLU A 228 6.48 11.24 24.55
N ASP A 229 5.60 10.43 23.98
CA ASP A 229 4.26 10.19 24.55
C ASP A 229 4.33 9.32 25.81
N VAL A 230 5.15 8.26 25.80
CA VAL A 230 5.49 7.48 27.00
C VAL A 230 6.13 8.37 28.07
N LYS A 231 7.10 9.23 27.71
CA LYS A 231 7.76 10.17 28.62
C LYS A 231 6.79 11.17 29.27
N LYS A 232 5.78 11.66 28.55
CA LYS A 232 4.75 12.57 29.08
C LYS A 232 3.79 11.87 30.03
N ALA A 233 3.45 10.61 29.75
CA ALA A 233 2.43 9.86 30.47
C ALA A 233 2.98 9.02 31.63
N LEU A 234 4.28 8.68 31.65
CA LEU A 234 4.92 8.02 32.78
C LEU A 234 4.94 8.91 34.04
N PRO A 235 4.80 8.33 35.25
CA PRO A 235 4.97 9.08 36.49
C PRO A 235 6.38 9.70 36.56
N LYS A 236 6.48 10.98 36.94
CA LYS A 236 7.74 11.78 36.92
C LYS A 236 8.89 11.18 37.73
N TYR A 237 8.61 10.27 38.67
CA TYR A 237 9.59 9.58 39.49
C TYR A 237 10.14 8.29 38.85
N ILE A 238 9.61 7.85 37.71
CA ILE A 238 10.14 6.70 36.96
C ILE A 238 11.22 7.16 35.97
N PRO A 239 12.45 6.65 36.05
CA PRO A 239 13.48 6.90 35.05
C PRO A 239 13.14 6.20 33.73
N LEU A 240 13.19 6.96 32.63
CA LEU A 240 13.07 6.49 31.26
C LEU A 240 14.43 6.63 30.56
N ILE A 241 15.06 5.49 30.29
CA ILE A 241 16.43 5.35 29.78
C ILE A 241 16.36 4.84 28.34
N GLN A 242 16.95 5.55 27.39
CA GLN A 242 17.11 5.06 26.02
C GLN A 242 18.55 4.59 25.79
N VAL A 243 18.71 3.42 25.15
CA VAL A 243 20.00 2.81 24.83
C VAL A 243 20.12 2.56 23.34
N ASP A 244 21.23 2.96 22.71
CA ASP A 244 21.52 2.54 21.34
C ASP A 244 22.06 1.11 21.33
N ALA A 245 21.14 0.18 21.05
CA ALA A 245 21.40 -1.25 20.86
C ALA A 245 21.47 -1.66 19.38
N HIS A 246 21.27 -0.71 18.46
CA HIS A 246 21.18 -0.97 17.03
C HIS A 246 22.48 -0.64 16.29
N ASN A 247 23.18 0.40 16.75
CA ASN A 247 24.41 0.90 16.16
C ASN A 247 25.65 0.41 16.93
N VAL A 248 26.75 0.17 16.20
CA VAL A 248 28.05 -0.16 16.82
C VAL A 248 28.46 1.05 17.66
N VAL A 249 28.54 2.22 17.04
CA VAL A 249 28.74 3.51 17.72
C VAL A 249 27.37 4.18 17.88
N PRO A 250 26.95 4.58 19.09
CA PRO A 250 25.65 5.23 19.30
C PRO A 250 25.47 6.47 18.42
N CYS A 251 24.28 6.65 17.83
CA CYS A 251 24.05 7.67 16.80
C CYS A 251 24.48 9.10 17.23
N TRP A 252 24.15 9.49 18.48
CA TRP A 252 24.54 10.79 19.07
C TRP A 252 26.02 10.91 19.45
N VAL A 253 26.76 9.80 19.52
CA VAL A 253 28.22 9.77 19.76
C VAL A 253 28.99 9.77 18.43
N ALA A 254 28.47 9.06 17.41
CA ALA A 254 29.10 8.94 16.10
C ALA A 254 29.28 10.30 15.40
N SER A 255 28.35 11.23 15.59
CA SER A 255 28.51 12.64 15.24
C SER A 255 27.51 13.51 16.01
N PRO A 256 27.88 14.71 16.48
CA PRO A 256 26.95 15.65 17.14
C PRO A 256 26.04 16.41 16.15
N LYS A 257 26.07 16.05 14.86
CA LYS A 257 25.31 16.72 13.78
C LYS A 257 25.08 15.81 12.58
N LEU A 258 24.19 16.26 11.69
CA LEU A 258 23.99 15.72 10.34
C LEU A 258 25.30 15.69 9.55
N GLU A 259 25.65 14.54 8.98
CA GLU A 259 26.85 14.34 8.18
C GLU A 259 26.59 14.35 6.68
N TYR A 260 27.38 15.15 5.95
CA TYR A 260 27.15 15.35 4.51
C TYR A 260 27.25 14.04 3.71
N SER A 261 28.21 13.15 4.05
CA SER A 261 28.45 11.93 3.27
C SER A 261 29.19 10.86 4.06
N ALA A 262 29.26 9.65 3.51
CA ALA A 262 30.09 8.56 4.04
C ALA A 262 31.56 9.00 4.24
N ARG A 263 32.10 9.91 3.42
CA ARG A 263 33.46 10.46 3.60
C ARG A 263 33.64 11.20 4.91
N THR A 264 32.63 11.93 5.38
CA THR A 264 32.75 12.81 6.56
C THR A 264 32.45 12.08 7.87
N ILE A 265 31.52 11.12 7.87
CA ILE A 265 31.23 10.28 9.05
C ILE A 265 32.26 9.15 9.26
N ARG A 266 32.84 8.57 8.18
CA ARG A 266 33.73 7.40 8.28
C ARG A 266 34.87 7.62 9.27
N GLY A 267 35.60 8.74 9.16
CA GLY A 267 36.71 9.03 10.07
C GLY A 267 36.30 9.13 11.54
N LYS A 268 35.06 9.57 11.82
CA LYS A 268 34.51 9.63 13.18
C LYS A 268 34.18 8.24 13.71
N ILE A 269 33.41 7.45 12.96
CA ILE A 269 33.07 6.07 13.31
C ILE A 269 34.35 5.24 13.47
N THR A 270 35.26 5.25 12.49
CA THR A 270 36.52 4.47 12.52
C THR A 270 37.38 4.82 13.74
N LYS A 271 37.45 6.09 14.16
CA LYS A 271 38.16 6.49 15.38
C LYS A 271 37.54 5.90 16.66
N LEU A 272 36.23 5.69 16.67
CA LEU A 272 35.46 5.19 17.81
C LEU A 272 35.29 3.66 17.81
N LEU A 273 35.55 2.96 16.70
CA LEU A 273 35.43 1.50 16.64
C LEU A 273 36.22 0.76 17.73
N PRO A 274 37.45 1.15 18.13
CA PRO A 274 38.15 0.48 19.23
C PRO A 274 37.40 0.49 20.58
N ASP A 275 36.61 1.54 20.84
CA ASP A 275 35.87 1.73 22.10
C ASP A 275 34.45 1.14 22.07
N PHE A 276 33.95 0.80 20.88
CA PHE A 276 32.54 0.48 20.63
C PHE A 276 32.30 -0.83 19.86
N LEU A 277 33.19 -1.25 18.96
CA LEU A 277 33.19 -2.58 18.32
C LEU A 277 33.86 -3.61 19.25
N THR A 278 33.37 -3.65 20.48
CA THR A 278 33.80 -4.59 21.51
C THR A 278 33.00 -5.89 21.38
N ASP A 279 33.40 -6.95 22.07
CA ASP A 279 32.49 -8.08 22.31
C ASP A 279 31.23 -7.66 23.10
N LEU A 280 30.27 -8.58 23.20
CA LEU A 280 29.02 -8.39 23.94
C LEU A 280 28.86 -9.47 25.02
N PRO A 281 28.52 -9.10 26.28
CA PRO A 281 28.32 -10.06 27.37
C PRO A 281 27.05 -10.89 27.16
N LEU A 282 27.01 -12.04 27.84
CA LEU A 282 25.82 -12.90 27.93
C LEU A 282 24.71 -12.22 28.75
N VAL A 283 23.46 -12.25 28.25
CA VAL A 283 22.28 -12.06 29.10
C VAL A 283 22.02 -13.37 29.84
N GLU A 284 22.16 -13.34 31.16
CA GLU A 284 22.15 -14.53 32.02
C GLU A 284 20.75 -14.83 32.58
N LYS A 285 20.60 -15.98 33.24
CA LYS A 285 19.39 -16.27 34.01
C LYS A 285 19.29 -15.27 35.16
N HIS A 286 18.17 -14.55 35.21
CA HIS A 286 17.92 -13.54 36.22
C HIS A 286 17.67 -14.21 37.59
N PRO A 287 18.34 -13.77 38.67
CA PRO A 287 18.25 -14.43 39.98
C PRO A 287 17.06 -13.96 40.84
N TYR A 288 16.36 -12.89 40.43
CA TYR A 288 15.23 -12.31 41.16
C TYR A 288 13.92 -12.61 40.41
N THR A 289 13.23 -13.69 40.80
CA THR A 289 11.96 -14.09 40.19
C THR A 289 10.85 -13.07 40.48
N ALA A 290 10.07 -12.71 39.46
CA ALA A 290 8.95 -11.78 39.61
C ALA A 290 7.77 -12.43 40.36
N ALA A 291 7.20 -11.72 41.35
CA ALA A 291 6.01 -12.17 42.06
C ALA A 291 4.79 -12.33 41.13
N ARG A 292 4.66 -11.44 40.14
CA ARG A 292 3.56 -11.44 39.15
C ARG A 292 4.10 -11.85 37.78
N THR A 293 3.95 -13.13 37.45
CA THR A 293 4.41 -13.70 36.17
C THR A 293 3.73 -13.09 34.93
N ALA A 294 4.33 -13.31 33.77
CA ALA A 294 3.74 -12.94 32.48
C ALA A 294 2.58 -13.87 32.08
N LYS A 295 1.58 -13.31 31.39
CA LYS A 295 0.52 -14.10 30.74
C LYS A 295 1.10 -14.77 29.49
N LYS A 296 0.80 -16.06 29.27
CA LYS A 296 1.18 -16.80 28.05
C LYS A 296 0.61 -16.09 26.82
N VAL A 297 1.45 -15.88 25.79
CA VAL A 297 1.01 -15.32 24.52
C VAL A 297 0.42 -16.42 23.61
N ASP A 298 -0.74 -16.16 23.02
CA ASP A 298 -1.32 -16.97 21.94
C ASP A 298 -0.93 -16.36 20.59
N TRP A 299 0.23 -16.75 20.08
CA TRP A 299 0.82 -16.18 18.87
C TRP A 299 -0.04 -16.35 17.60
N GLU A 300 -0.73 -17.48 17.47
CA GLU A 300 -1.56 -17.76 16.29
C GLU A 300 -2.83 -16.90 16.33
N LYS A 301 -3.49 -16.80 17.49
CA LYS A 301 -4.64 -15.90 17.68
C LYS A 301 -4.24 -14.43 17.56
N THR A 302 -3.06 -14.05 18.05
CA THR A 302 -2.50 -12.71 17.87
C THR A 302 -2.34 -12.39 16.37
N LEU A 303 -1.66 -13.24 15.59
CA LEU A 303 -1.46 -13.03 14.15
C LEU A 303 -2.79 -13.06 13.36
N ALA A 304 -3.74 -13.90 13.76
CA ALA A 304 -5.08 -13.94 13.15
C ALA A 304 -5.88 -12.65 13.40
N SER A 305 -5.72 -12.02 14.57
CA SER A 305 -6.48 -10.81 14.92
C SER A 305 -5.96 -9.51 14.29
N LEU A 306 -4.77 -9.51 13.68
CA LEU A 306 -4.21 -8.29 13.09
C LEU A 306 -4.91 -7.86 11.79
N GLN A 307 -5.24 -6.56 11.72
CA GLN A 307 -5.75 -5.88 10.52
C GLN A 307 -4.59 -5.53 9.58
N VAL A 308 -4.03 -6.54 8.91
CA VAL A 308 -2.92 -6.41 7.95
C VAL A 308 -3.33 -6.82 6.55
N ASP A 309 -2.65 -6.29 5.54
CA ASP A 309 -2.78 -6.76 4.16
C ASP A 309 -2.19 -8.17 4.02
N ARG A 310 -3.06 -9.15 3.79
CA ARG A 310 -2.70 -10.58 3.65
C ARG A 310 -2.33 -10.99 2.23
N THR A 311 -2.44 -10.11 1.24
CA THR A 311 -2.02 -10.40 -0.16
C THR A 311 -0.50 -10.41 -0.34
N ILE A 312 0.24 -9.84 0.62
CA ILE A 312 1.70 -9.80 0.61
C ILE A 312 2.22 -10.87 1.58
N GLU A 313 2.48 -12.05 1.04
CA GLU A 313 2.85 -13.27 1.78
C GLU A 313 4.31 -13.30 2.24
N GLU A 314 4.62 -14.22 3.15
CA GLU A 314 5.99 -14.45 3.65
C GLU A 314 6.90 -15.10 2.59
N PRO A 315 8.14 -14.64 2.39
CA PRO A 315 9.07 -15.28 1.48
C PRO A 315 9.70 -16.54 2.08
N GLU A 316 9.73 -17.63 1.29
CA GLU A 316 10.20 -18.96 1.73
C GLU A 316 11.67 -19.00 2.23
N TRP A 317 12.52 -18.09 1.74
CA TRP A 317 13.96 -18.10 2.03
C TRP A 317 14.34 -17.46 3.38
N ALA A 318 13.50 -16.55 3.90
CA ALA A 318 13.84 -15.72 5.06
C ALA A 318 13.17 -16.24 6.34
N LYS A 319 13.80 -17.22 7.00
CA LYS A 319 13.30 -17.76 8.28
C LYS A 319 13.46 -16.73 9.41
N PRO A 320 12.39 -16.25 10.07
CA PRO A 320 12.50 -15.23 11.12
C PRO A 320 13.17 -15.76 12.40
N GLY A 321 13.55 -14.84 13.28
CA GLY A 321 14.15 -15.12 14.58
C GLY A 321 15.68 -15.02 14.60
N THR A 322 16.24 -15.00 15.81
CA THR A 322 17.68 -14.86 16.06
C THR A 322 18.44 -16.01 15.40
N LYS A 323 17.93 -17.25 15.51
CA LYS A 323 18.54 -18.42 14.87
C LYS A 323 18.56 -18.33 13.34
N GLY A 324 17.50 -17.77 12.74
CA GLY A 324 17.46 -17.54 11.29
C GLY A 324 18.54 -16.56 10.83
N GLY A 325 18.72 -15.46 11.58
CA GLY A 325 19.76 -14.47 11.32
C GLY A 325 21.18 -15.02 11.49
N VAL A 326 21.43 -15.77 12.57
CA VAL A 326 22.74 -16.42 12.80
C VAL A 326 23.05 -17.46 11.72
N ALA A 327 22.09 -18.29 11.30
CA ALA A 327 22.29 -19.26 10.22
C ALA A 327 22.56 -18.57 8.86
N MET A 328 21.92 -17.43 8.57
CA MET A 328 22.21 -16.65 7.37
C MET A 328 23.60 -15.99 7.42
N LEU A 329 24.04 -15.56 8.61
CA LEU A 329 25.39 -15.01 8.84
C LEU A 329 26.47 -16.08 8.65
N GLU A 330 26.26 -17.27 9.19
CA GLU A 330 27.14 -18.43 9.02
C GLU A 330 27.34 -18.75 7.53
N SER A 331 26.24 -18.96 6.80
CA SER A 331 26.24 -19.20 5.35
C SER A 331 26.86 -18.05 4.55
N PHE A 332 26.72 -16.78 4.99
CA PHE A 332 27.43 -15.67 4.36
C PHE A 332 28.94 -15.76 4.55
N ILE A 333 29.41 -16.01 5.78
CA ILE A 333 30.85 -16.12 6.11
C ILE A 333 31.50 -17.25 5.31
N ASP A 334 30.91 -18.45 5.33
CA ASP A 334 31.54 -19.65 4.79
C ASP A 334 31.48 -19.71 3.24
N GLU A 335 30.37 -19.25 2.64
CA GLU A 335 30.16 -19.41 1.19
C GLU A 335 30.44 -18.13 0.39
N ARG A 336 29.94 -16.97 0.85
CA ARG A 336 29.69 -15.79 0.00
C ARG A 336 30.58 -14.58 0.29
N LEU A 337 31.12 -14.45 1.50
CA LEU A 337 31.90 -13.27 1.94
C LEU A 337 33.06 -12.96 0.97
N LYS A 338 33.82 -13.98 0.56
CA LYS A 338 34.93 -13.86 -0.41
C LYS A 338 34.52 -13.25 -1.76
N LEU A 339 33.25 -13.37 -2.15
CA LEU A 339 32.70 -12.81 -3.39
C LEU A 339 32.25 -11.35 -3.23
N PHE A 340 32.07 -10.86 -2.00
CA PHE A 340 31.39 -9.59 -1.74
C PHE A 340 32.07 -8.38 -2.39
N ALA A 341 33.40 -8.23 -2.28
CA ALA A 341 34.11 -7.09 -2.88
C ALA A 341 33.91 -6.98 -4.40
N THR A 342 33.96 -8.12 -5.11
CA THR A 342 33.99 -8.16 -6.59
C THR A 342 32.61 -8.32 -7.20
N GLN A 343 31.68 -9.01 -6.53
CA GLN A 343 30.40 -9.43 -7.11
C GLN A 343 29.14 -8.81 -6.45
N ARG A 344 29.25 -8.03 -5.36
CA ARG A 344 28.07 -7.37 -4.72
C ARG A 344 27.22 -6.45 -5.63
N ASN A 345 27.74 -6.11 -6.81
CA ASN A 345 27.07 -5.27 -7.80
C ASN A 345 26.48 -6.06 -8.98
N ASP A 346 26.66 -7.39 -9.04
CA ASP A 346 26.03 -8.27 -10.03
C ASP A 346 24.79 -8.95 -9.39
N PRO A 347 23.56 -8.60 -9.82
CA PRO A 347 22.33 -9.22 -9.32
C PRO A 347 22.20 -10.72 -9.64
N ASN A 348 23.01 -11.27 -10.56
CA ASN A 348 23.05 -12.70 -10.86
C ASN A 348 24.00 -13.49 -9.95
N ALA A 349 24.76 -12.81 -9.11
CA ALA A 349 25.72 -13.43 -8.21
C ALA A 349 25.15 -13.54 -6.78
N ALA A 350 25.23 -14.72 -6.19
CA ALA A 350 24.94 -14.93 -4.77
C ALA A 350 26.09 -14.40 -3.90
N ALA A 351 26.34 -13.08 -3.94
CA ALA A 351 27.47 -12.43 -3.27
C ALA A 351 27.06 -11.62 -2.02
N LEU A 352 25.77 -11.29 -1.86
CA LEU A 352 25.28 -10.53 -0.71
C LEU A 352 25.08 -11.42 0.53
N SER A 353 25.13 -10.79 1.71
CA SER A 353 24.87 -11.46 2.99
C SER A 353 23.40 -11.82 3.22
N GLN A 354 22.49 -11.13 2.53
CA GLN A 354 21.03 -11.19 2.72
C GLN A 354 20.54 -10.79 4.13
N LEU A 355 21.40 -10.28 5.02
CA LEU A 355 21.10 -10.08 6.45
C LEU A 355 20.13 -8.93 6.78
N SER A 356 19.77 -8.08 5.82
CA SER A 356 19.02 -6.85 6.07
C SER A 356 17.64 -7.05 6.75
N PRO A 357 16.84 -8.11 6.48
CA PRO A 357 15.61 -8.36 7.24
C PRO A 357 15.85 -8.55 8.75
N TRP A 358 16.79 -9.42 9.12
CA TRP A 358 17.09 -9.70 10.52
C TRP A 358 17.74 -8.50 11.24
N ILE A 359 18.53 -7.70 10.52
CA ILE A 359 19.08 -6.46 11.09
C ILE A 359 17.96 -5.43 11.28
N ARG A 360 17.07 -5.21 10.30
CA ARG A 360 15.96 -4.24 10.38
C ARG A 360 15.00 -4.53 11.54
N PHE A 361 14.62 -5.79 11.75
CA PHE A 361 13.82 -6.20 12.91
C PHE A 361 14.66 -6.38 14.20
N GLY A 362 15.96 -6.11 14.15
CA GLY A 362 16.87 -6.28 15.28
C GLY A 362 16.91 -7.70 15.85
N GLN A 363 16.56 -8.70 15.04
CA GLN A 363 16.71 -10.12 15.35
C GLN A 363 18.19 -10.57 15.25
N LEU A 364 19.05 -9.76 14.60
CA LEU A 364 20.49 -9.95 14.56
C LEU A 364 21.23 -8.62 14.76
N SER A 365 22.18 -8.58 15.70
CA SER A 365 23.01 -7.39 15.97
C SER A 365 24.00 -7.13 14.84
N ALA A 366 23.99 -5.92 14.28
CA ALA A 366 25.01 -5.49 13.31
C ALA A 366 26.42 -5.47 13.91
N GLN A 367 26.56 -5.17 15.21
CA GLN A 367 27.84 -5.29 15.93
C GLN A 367 28.32 -6.73 15.98
N ARG A 368 27.42 -7.69 16.26
CA ARG A 368 27.76 -9.12 16.21
C ARG A 368 28.20 -9.54 14.81
N VAL A 369 27.47 -9.13 13.77
CA VAL A 369 27.84 -9.41 12.37
C VAL A 369 29.24 -8.87 12.06
N ALA A 370 29.55 -7.64 12.45
CA ALA A 370 30.86 -7.02 12.22
C ALA A 370 32.00 -7.81 12.90
N LEU A 371 31.81 -8.20 14.17
CA LEU A 371 32.79 -9.01 14.92
C LEU A 371 33.06 -10.37 14.25
N GLN A 372 32.01 -11.12 13.90
CA GLN A 372 32.18 -12.47 13.34
C GLN A 372 32.82 -12.43 11.94
N VAL A 373 32.47 -11.42 11.14
CA VAL A 373 33.09 -11.24 9.82
C VAL A 373 34.55 -10.77 9.94
N GLN A 374 34.92 -10.00 10.97
CA GLN A 374 36.33 -9.70 11.27
C GLN A 374 37.11 -10.93 11.77
N GLN A 375 36.54 -11.71 12.70
CA GLN A 375 37.18 -12.89 13.29
C GLN A 375 37.37 -14.03 12.27
N CYS A 376 36.33 -14.35 11.51
CA CYS A 376 36.33 -15.50 10.60
C CYS A 376 36.63 -15.15 9.13
N GLY A 377 36.55 -13.86 8.77
CA GLY A 377 36.78 -13.35 7.42
C GLY A 377 38.15 -12.70 7.21
N SER A 378 39.12 -12.92 8.11
CA SER A 378 40.49 -12.39 7.98
C SER A 378 41.18 -12.79 6.68
N SER A 379 40.87 -13.99 6.15
CA SER A 379 41.32 -14.49 4.85
C SER A 379 40.57 -13.88 3.64
N ALA A 380 39.46 -13.16 3.85
CA ALA A 380 38.64 -12.59 2.77
C ALA A 380 39.14 -11.23 2.24
N GLY A 381 40.23 -10.69 2.81
CA GLY A 381 40.96 -9.55 2.26
C GLY A 381 40.08 -8.32 1.97
N PRO A 382 40.08 -7.75 0.75
CA PRO A 382 39.27 -6.57 0.40
C PRO A 382 37.76 -6.72 0.62
N ALA A 383 37.23 -7.95 0.68
CA ALA A 383 35.82 -8.19 0.91
C ALA A 383 35.39 -7.86 2.35
N LEU A 384 36.25 -8.12 3.34
CA LEU A 384 36.03 -7.72 4.73
C LEU A 384 35.85 -6.19 4.85
N ALA A 385 36.82 -5.42 4.35
CA ALA A 385 36.76 -3.96 4.39
C ALA A 385 35.54 -3.39 3.63
N SER A 386 35.24 -3.96 2.46
CA SER A 386 34.06 -3.57 1.67
C SER A 386 32.74 -3.84 2.39
N PHE A 387 32.65 -4.95 3.12
CA PHE A 387 31.44 -5.32 3.86
C PHE A 387 31.25 -4.47 5.13
N ILE A 388 32.33 -4.19 5.87
CA ILE A 388 32.28 -3.32 7.07
C ILE A 388 31.91 -1.87 6.72
N GLU A 389 32.37 -1.35 5.56
CA GLU A 389 31.92 -0.05 5.04
C GLU A 389 30.39 -0.01 4.84
N GLU A 390 29.79 -1.03 4.24
CA GLU A 390 28.35 -1.06 4.00
C GLU A 390 27.55 -1.34 5.30
N LEU A 391 28.01 -2.27 6.15
CA LEU A 391 27.33 -2.69 7.38
C LEU A 391 27.37 -1.64 8.50
N VAL A 392 28.49 -0.91 8.63
CA VAL A 392 28.72 0.01 9.74
C VAL A 392 28.65 1.44 9.24
N VAL A 393 29.57 1.87 8.36
CA VAL A 393 29.70 3.28 7.96
C VAL A 393 28.47 3.77 7.19
N ARG A 394 27.98 2.99 6.22
CA ARG A 394 26.81 3.37 5.41
C ARG A 394 25.51 3.27 6.20
N ARG A 395 25.33 2.18 6.94
CA ARG A 395 24.14 1.94 7.76
C ARG A 395 23.97 3.01 8.84
N GLU A 396 25.03 3.29 9.62
CA GLU A 396 24.97 4.24 10.75
C GLU A 396 24.93 5.70 10.26
N LEU A 397 25.37 5.99 9.03
CA LEU A 397 25.07 7.25 8.35
C LEU A 397 23.56 7.44 8.10
N THR A 398 22.82 6.36 7.84
CA THR A 398 21.37 6.48 7.61
C THR A 398 20.62 6.79 8.91
N ASP A 399 21.03 6.18 10.02
CA ASP A 399 20.55 6.53 11.36
C ASP A 399 20.91 7.99 11.71
N ASN A 400 22.13 8.45 11.40
CA ASN A 400 22.53 9.85 11.54
C ASN A 400 21.66 10.82 10.72
N PHE A 401 21.36 10.46 9.47
CA PHE A 401 20.52 11.31 8.61
C PHE A 401 19.11 11.43 9.16
N CYS A 402 18.43 10.32 9.47
CA CYS A 402 17.08 10.35 10.04
C CYS A 402 17.02 11.05 11.40
N PHE A 403 18.05 10.90 12.25
CA PHE A 403 18.08 11.51 13.58
C PHE A 403 18.25 13.03 13.57
N TYR A 404 19.06 13.57 12.65
CA TYR A 404 19.36 15.00 12.56
C TYR A 404 18.53 15.75 11.49
N ASN A 405 17.60 15.08 10.80
CA ASN A 405 16.79 15.68 9.74
C ASN A 405 15.32 15.23 9.84
N GLU A 406 14.46 16.05 10.43
CA GLU A 406 13.02 15.77 10.59
C GLU A 406 12.27 15.54 9.26
N LYS A 407 12.87 15.97 8.14
CA LYS A 407 12.37 15.84 6.76
C LYS A 407 13.07 14.73 5.98
N TYR A 408 13.59 13.70 6.65
CA TYR A 408 14.36 12.61 6.03
C TYR A 408 13.61 11.84 4.92
N ASP A 409 12.29 11.99 4.83
CA ASP A 409 11.37 11.36 3.89
C ASP A 409 10.80 12.34 2.84
N ARG A 410 11.37 13.55 2.71
CA ARG A 410 10.90 14.58 1.76
C ARG A 410 12.04 15.26 1.00
N VAL A 411 11.73 15.81 -0.17
CA VAL A 411 12.71 16.49 -1.04
C VAL A 411 13.37 17.68 -0.32
N GLU A 412 12.63 18.40 0.53
CA GLU A 412 13.17 19.53 1.33
C GLU A 412 14.16 19.09 2.42
N GLY A 413 14.29 17.79 2.69
CA GLY A 413 15.33 17.21 3.53
C GLY A 413 16.65 16.95 2.78
N ALA A 414 16.68 17.09 1.46
CA ALA A 414 17.90 16.93 0.66
C ALA A 414 18.85 18.14 0.78
N TYR A 415 20.08 18.02 0.28
CA TYR A 415 21.00 19.16 0.22
C TYR A 415 20.55 20.21 -0.79
N GLU A 416 20.85 21.48 -0.53
CA GLU A 416 20.41 22.63 -1.34
C GLU A 416 20.73 22.48 -2.83
N TRP A 417 21.92 21.96 -3.18
CA TRP A 417 22.30 21.74 -4.59
C TRP A 417 21.36 20.75 -5.30
N ALA A 418 20.85 19.75 -4.58
CA ALA A 418 19.95 18.73 -5.10
C ALA A 418 18.53 19.28 -5.19
N GLN A 419 18.05 19.99 -4.17
CA GLN A 419 16.76 20.70 -4.23
C GLN A 419 16.75 21.69 -5.41
N LYS A 420 17.82 22.47 -5.58
CA LYS A 420 17.95 23.43 -6.67
C LYS A 420 17.97 22.74 -8.03
N THR A 421 18.82 21.72 -8.24
CA THR A 421 18.91 21.07 -9.56
C THR A 421 17.63 20.32 -9.93
N LEU A 422 16.92 19.74 -8.97
CA LEU A 422 15.62 19.12 -9.22
C LEU A 422 14.55 20.16 -9.57
N LYS A 423 14.56 21.33 -8.90
CA LYS A 423 13.67 22.45 -9.21
C LYS A 423 13.98 23.11 -10.57
N ASP A 424 15.26 23.30 -10.89
CA ASP A 424 15.71 23.88 -12.17
C ASP A 424 15.22 23.04 -13.38
N HIS A 425 15.03 21.72 -13.18
CA HIS A 425 14.58 20.75 -14.19
C HIS A 425 13.11 20.31 -14.01
N ALA A 426 12.33 21.01 -13.18
CA ALA A 426 10.96 20.61 -12.83
C ALA A 426 9.99 20.63 -14.03
N GLU A 427 10.24 21.46 -15.05
CA GLU A 427 9.41 21.61 -16.26
C GLU A 427 9.87 20.73 -17.44
N ASP A 428 10.95 19.96 -17.29
CA ASP A 428 11.51 19.15 -18.38
C ASP A 428 10.52 18.09 -18.89
N LYS A 429 10.48 17.85 -20.19
CA LYS A 429 9.58 16.81 -20.73
C LYS A 429 10.05 15.42 -20.30
N ARG A 430 9.24 14.72 -19.49
CA ARG A 430 9.44 13.29 -19.19
C ARG A 430 9.09 12.45 -20.43
N GLU A 431 9.93 11.46 -20.76
CA GLU A 431 9.69 10.54 -21.88
C GLU A 431 8.53 9.57 -21.59
N TYR A 432 8.39 9.15 -20.33
CA TYR A 432 7.32 8.30 -19.83
C TYR A 432 6.75 8.88 -18.54
N LEU A 433 5.47 8.64 -18.28
CA LEU A 433 4.84 8.91 -16.99
C LEU A 433 4.07 7.65 -16.57
N TYR A 434 4.43 7.09 -15.41
CA TYR A 434 3.76 5.93 -14.84
C TYR A 434 3.08 6.30 -13.53
N THR A 435 1.83 5.89 -13.41
CA THR A 435 1.11 5.89 -12.13
C THR A 435 1.77 4.95 -11.12
N ARG A 436 1.54 5.22 -9.83
CA ARG A 436 1.92 4.31 -8.74
C ARG A 436 1.47 2.87 -8.99
N GLU A 437 0.29 2.65 -9.54
CA GLU A 437 -0.24 1.31 -9.82
C GLU A 437 0.52 0.59 -10.95
N GLN A 438 0.88 1.29 -12.03
CA GLN A 438 1.70 0.70 -13.11
C GLN A 438 3.09 0.32 -12.61
N LEU A 439 3.69 1.17 -11.75
CA LEU A 439 4.97 0.88 -11.09
C LEU A 439 4.82 -0.31 -10.11
N GLU A 440 3.80 -0.30 -9.25
CA GLU A 440 3.51 -1.38 -8.29
C GLU A 440 3.32 -2.73 -8.98
N LYS A 441 2.63 -2.76 -10.13
CA LYS A 441 2.36 -3.96 -10.94
C LYS A 441 3.45 -4.31 -11.96
N ALA A 442 4.63 -3.68 -11.91
CA ALA A 442 5.75 -3.93 -12.82
C ALA A 442 5.37 -3.81 -14.32
N LYS A 443 4.60 -2.76 -14.67
CA LYS A 443 4.09 -2.48 -16.03
C LYS A 443 4.78 -1.28 -16.68
N THR A 444 6.11 -1.28 -16.71
CA THR A 444 6.91 -0.28 -17.44
C THR A 444 7.45 -0.84 -18.77
N HIS A 445 7.98 0.02 -19.63
CA HIS A 445 8.69 -0.37 -20.85
C HIS A 445 10.04 -1.07 -20.58
N ASP A 446 10.59 -0.89 -19.38
CA ASP A 446 11.92 -1.37 -19.00
C ASP A 446 11.81 -2.74 -18.30
N LYS A 447 12.26 -3.78 -19.01
CA LYS A 447 12.24 -5.16 -18.51
C LYS A 447 13.11 -5.34 -17.26
N LEU A 448 14.26 -4.69 -17.16
CA LEU A 448 15.13 -4.76 -15.98
C LEU A 448 14.46 -4.09 -14.78
N TRP A 449 13.76 -2.97 -14.99
CA TRP A 449 12.97 -2.32 -13.94
C TRP A 449 11.84 -3.24 -13.46
N ASN A 450 11.07 -3.82 -14.39
CA ASN A 450 9.99 -4.74 -14.08
C ASN A 450 10.50 -5.99 -13.32
N ALA A 451 11.61 -6.59 -13.77
CA ALA A 451 12.26 -7.71 -13.08
C ALA A 451 12.72 -7.35 -11.66
N SER A 452 13.27 -6.15 -11.48
CA SER A 452 13.67 -5.63 -10.16
C SER A 452 12.47 -5.47 -9.22
N GLN A 453 11.37 -4.91 -9.73
CA GLN A 453 10.11 -4.77 -9.00
C GLN A 453 9.53 -6.16 -8.63
N TYR A 454 9.52 -7.12 -9.56
CA TYR A 454 9.07 -8.48 -9.28
C TYR A 454 9.91 -9.16 -8.19
N GLN A 455 11.25 -9.04 -8.21
CA GLN A 455 12.10 -9.55 -7.13
C GLN A 455 11.68 -9.02 -5.76
N MET A 456 11.36 -7.72 -5.67
CA MET A 456 10.90 -7.12 -4.41
C MET A 456 9.53 -7.68 -3.98
N ILE A 457 8.61 -7.87 -4.92
CA ILE A 457 7.27 -8.41 -4.66
C ILE A 457 7.36 -9.86 -4.16
N THR A 458 8.11 -10.73 -4.86
CA THR A 458 8.13 -12.18 -4.60
C THR A 458 9.07 -12.57 -3.46
N GLU A 459 10.29 -12.04 -3.43
CA GLU A 459 11.31 -12.41 -2.43
C GLU A 459 11.25 -11.52 -1.18
N GLY A 460 10.50 -10.42 -1.21
CA GLY A 460 10.49 -9.43 -0.12
C GLY A 460 11.82 -8.72 0.05
N LYS A 461 12.71 -8.75 -0.96
CA LYS A 461 14.02 -8.08 -0.91
C LYS A 461 14.62 -7.89 -2.30
N MET A 462 14.70 -6.65 -2.77
CA MET A 462 15.40 -6.33 -4.02
C MET A 462 16.93 -6.31 -3.83
N HIS A 463 17.68 -6.75 -4.85
CA HIS A 463 19.14 -6.66 -4.90
C HIS A 463 19.62 -5.20 -4.77
N GLY A 464 20.67 -4.96 -3.95
CA GLY A 464 21.08 -3.59 -3.59
C GLY A 464 21.48 -2.71 -4.78
N PHE A 465 22.15 -3.28 -5.79
CA PHE A 465 22.46 -2.55 -7.03
C PHE A 465 21.19 -2.13 -7.80
N LEU A 466 20.15 -2.96 -7.77
CA LEU A 466 18.91 -2.72 -8.50
C LEU A 466 18.01 -1.73 -7.78
N ARG A 467 18.04 -1.63 -6.44
CA ARG A 467 17.34 -0.54 -5.72
C ARG A 467 17.75 0.85 -6.21
N MET A 468 19.05 1.04 -6.46
CA MET A 468 19.59 2.28 -7.04
C MET A 468 19.05 2.53 -8.46
N TYR A 469 18.99 1.50 -9.30
CA TYR A 469 18.44 1.60 -10.65
C TYR A 469 16.95 1.95 -10.61
N TRP A 470 16.21 1.17 -9.84
CA TRP A 470 14.77 1.20 -9.69
C TRP A 470 14.26 2.56 -9.21
N ALA A 471 14.82 3.10 -8.12
CA ALA A 471 14.39 4.39 -7.57
C ALA A 471 14.77 5.57 -8.49
N LYS A 472 15.90 5.49 -9.21
CA LYS A 472 16.28 6.49 -10.22
C LYS A 472 15.33 6.51 -11.42
N LYS A 473 14.83 5.35 -11.83
CA LYS A 473 13.82 5.26 -12.88
C LYS A 473 12.44 5.75 -12.44
N ILE A 474 12.09 5.63 -11.16
CA ILE A 474 10.88 6.28 -10.64
C ILE A 474 10.96 7.81 -10.79
N LEU A 475 12.10 8.43 -10.48
CA LEU A 475 12.33 9.87 -10.74
C LEU A 475 12.22 10.22 -12.23
N GLU A 476 12.74 9.37 -13.12
CA GLU A 476 12.70 9.58 -14.58
C GLU A 476 11.29 9.52 -15.17
N TRP A 477 10.37 8.78 -14.51
CA TRP A 477 9.06 8.42 -15.07
C TRP A 477 7.86 8.84 -14.21
N THR A 478 8.01 9.88 -13.39
CA THR A 478 6.93 10.49 -12.58
C THR A 478 6.90 12.01 -12.79
N SER A 479 5.79 12.64 -12.40
CA SER A 479 5.56 14.07 -12.67
C SER A 479 6.49 14.97 -11.87
N SER A 480 6.92 14.57 -10.67
CA SER A 480 7.76 15.38 -9.79
C SER A 480 8.70 14.52 -8.92
N PRO A 481 9.82 15.09 -8.43
CA PRO A 481 10.68 14.42 -7.45
C PRO A 481 9.95 14.04 -6.15
N GLU A 482 8.94 14.82 -5.75
CA GLU A 482 8.08 14.57 -4.60
C GLU A 482 7.18 13.34 -4.83
N GLU A 483 6.54 13.24 -6.00
CA GLU A 483 5.80 12.04 -6.39
C GLU A 483 6.73 10.83 -6.49
N ALA A 484 7.91 11.00 -7.10
CA ALA A 484 8.91 9.96 -7.24
C ALA A 484 9.32 9.37 -5.88
N LEU A 485 9.63 10.25 -4.92
CA LEU A 485 10.05 9.88 -3.57
C LEU A 485 8.90 9.20 -2.82
N SER A 486 7.68 9.75 -2.89
CA SER A 486 6.49 9.16 -2.28
C SER A 486 6.20 7.74 -2.79
N ILE A 487 6.26 7.53 -4.10
CA ILE A 487 6.07 6.20 -4.72
C ILE A 487 7.20 5.24 -4.34
N ALA A 488 8.46 5.69 -4.38
CA ALA A 488 9.60 4.85 -4.03
C ALA A 488 9.56 4.42 -2.54
N LEU A 489 9.24 5.33 -1.63
CA LEU A 489 9.06 5.00 -0.22
C LEU A 489 7.89 4.02 -0.01
N TYR A 490 6.71 4.30 -0.57
CA TYR A 490 5.55 3.41 -0.48
C TYR A 490 5.87 1.98 -0.96
N LEU A 491 6.52 1.83 -2.12
CA LEU A 491 6.83 0.51 -2.68
C LEU A 491 7.93 -0.22 -1.90
N ASN A 492 8.96 0.50 -1.44
CA ASN A 492 9.98 -0.08 -0.56
C ASN A 492 9.34 -0.60 0.74
N ASP A 493 8.51 0.23 1.38
CA ASP A 493 7.97 0.01 2.72
C ASP A 493 6.81 -0.98 2.77
N ARG A 494 6.13 -1.19 1.65
CA ARG A 494 5.06 -2.19 1.49
C ARG A 494 5.59 -3.59 1.19
N TYR A 495 6.65 -3.71 0.39
CA TYR A 495 7.09 -5.02 -0.13
C TYR A 495 8.40 -5.55 0.48
N SER A 496 9.37 -4.68 0.80
CA SER A 496 10.67 -5.13 1.31
C SER A 496 10.61 -5.42 2.81
N LEU A 497 11.05 -6.62 3.22
CA LEU A 497 11.20 -7.00 4.64
C LEU A 497 12.18 -6.09 5.41
N ASP A 498 13.08 -5.41 4.71
CA ASP A 498 14.01 -4.41 5.25
C ASP A 498 13.57 -2.95 4.97
N GLY A 499 12.30 -2.73 4.61
CA GLY A 499 11.67 -1.40 4.49
C GLY A 499 11.18 -0.84 5.83
N GLN A 500 10.62 0.38 5.80
CA GLN A 500 10.24 1.16 6.99
C GLN A 500 11.41 1.25 7.98
N ASP A 501 12.58 1.65 7.45
CA ASP A 501 13.88 1.66 8.13
C ASP A 501 14.73 2.83 7.58
N PRO A 502 15.61 3.46 8.38
CA PRO A 502 16.50 4.53 7.93
C PRO A 502 17.26 4.22 6.64
N ASN A 503 17.67 2.97 6.42
CA ASN A 503 18.34 2.55 5.18
C ASN A 503 17.42 2.64 3.95
N GLY A 504 16.12 2.40 4.11
CA GLY A 504 15.11 2.55 3.07
C GLY A 504 14.88 4.02 2.70
N PHE A 505 14.64 4.88 3.70
CA PHE A 505 14.46 6.32 3.51
C PHE A 505 15.68 6.94 2.83
N VAL A 506 16.88 6.70 3.38
CA VAL A 506 18.12 7.27 2.86
C VAL A 506 18.53 6.64 1.54
N GLY A 507 18.20 5.37 1.27
CA GLY A 507 18.39 4.75 -0.03
C GLY A 507 17.57 5.41 -1.15
N CYS A 508 16.32 5.78 -0.84
CA CYS A 508 15.47 6.55 -1.75
C CYS A 508 15.97 7.99 -1.91
N MET A 509 16.32 8.67 -0.81
CA MET A 509 16.88 10.03 -0.82
C MET A 509 18.24 10.14 -1.52
N TRP A 510 19.09 9.10 -1.46
CA TRP A 510 20.33 9.02 -2.24
C TRP A 510 20.02 8.83 -3.74
N SER A 511 19.02 8.01 -4.05
CA SER A 511 18.66 7.68 -5.43
C SER A 511 18.00 8.84 -6.16
N ILE A 512 17.03 9.48 -5.53
CA ILE A 512 16.14 10.50 -6.12
C ILE A 512 16.68 11.91 -5.82
N CYS A 513 17.09 12.16 -4.58
CA CYS A 513 17.48 13.50 -4.12
C CYS A 513 18.99 13.68 -3.88
N GLY A 514 19.84 12.76 -4.38
CA GLY A 514 21.31 12.88 -4.33
C GLY A 514 21.92 12.95 -2.92
N THR A 515 21.16 12.60 -1.89
CA THR A 515 21.60 12.68 -0.49
C THR A 515 22.80 11.78 -0.26
N HIS A 516 23.87 12.32 0.34
CA HIS A 516 25.18 11.67 0.51
C HIS A 516 25.94 11.33 -0.78
N ASP A 517 25.49 11.82 -1.94
CA ASP A 517 26.23 11.82 -3.19
C ASP A 517 26.80 13.21 -3.50
N GLN A 518 27.57 13.30 -4.59
CA GLN A 518 27.95 14.55 -5.25
C GLN A 518 27.03 14.84 -6.43
N GLY A 519 27.07 16.08 -6.93
CA GLY A 519 26.52 16.42 -8.23
C GLY A 519 27.27 15.71 -9.37
N TRP A 520 26.52 15.34 -10.41
CA TRP A 520 27.00 14.70 -11.64
C TRP A 520 26.77 15.61 -12.85
N LYS A 521 27.20 15.17 -14.04
CA LYS A 521 26.92 15.89 -15.29
C LYS A 521 25.41 16.08 -15.46
N GLU A 522 25.01 17.33 -15.61
CA GLU A 522 23.63 17.80 -15.78
C GLU A 522 22.94 17.17 -16.99
N ARG A 523 21.66 16.85 -16.83
CA ARG A 523 20.78 16.16 -17.79
C ARG A 523 19.34 16.61 -17.59
N GLU A 524 18.53 16.48 -18.63
CA GLU A 524 17.09 16.65 -18.52
C GLU A 524 16.49 15.69 -17.47
N VAL A 525 15.43 16.15 -16.80
CA VAL A 525 14.69 15.52 -15.67
C VAL A 525 15.52 15.32 -14.39
N PHE A 526 16.74 14.81 -14.49
CA PHE A 526 17.59 14.53 -13.33
C PHE A 526 18.35 15.75 -12.80
N GLY A 527 18.54 16.78 -13.62
CA GLY A 527 19.57 17.78 -13.38
C GLY A 527 20.91 17.12 -13.10
N LYS A 528 21.51 17.46 -11.95
CA LYS A 528 22.81 16.93 -11.48
C LYS A 528 22.69 15.66 -10.62
N ILE A 529 21.51 15.06 -10.47
CA ILE A 529 21.36 13.76 -9.76
C ILE A 529 22.06 12.65 -10.56
N ARG A 530 22.72 11.70 -9.87
CA ARG A 530 23.43 10.60 -10.53
C ARG A 530 22.48 9.78 -11.40
N PHE A 531 22.70 9.76 -12.70
CA PHE A 531 21.92 8.99 -13.67
C PHE A 531 22.34 7.51 -13.75
N MET A 532 21.38 6.60 -13.99
CA MET A 532 21.61 5.20 -14.31
C MET A 532 20.69 4.77 -15.46
N ASN A 533 21.19 3.98 -16.41
CA ASN A 533 20.41 3.50 -17.55
C ASN A 533 20.68 2.03 -17.90
N TYR A 534 19.71 1.43 -18.59
CA TYR A 534 19.71 0.04 -19.02
C TYR A 534 21.02 -0.41 -19.67
N LYS A 535 21.49 0.33 -20.70
CA LYS A 535 22.77 0.06 -21.37
C LYS A 535 23.98 0.15 -20.41
N GLY A 536 23.90 0.94 -19.34
CA GLY A 536 24.89 1.01 -18.28
C GLY A 536 24.89 -0.20 -17.35
N CYS A 537 23.73 -0.83 -17.13
CA CYS A 537 23.59 -2.10 -16.42
C CYS A 537 24.12 -3.27 -17.28
N GLN A 538 23.82 -3.30 -18.58
CA GLN A 538 24.33 -4.31 -19.53
C GLN A 538 25.87 -4.37 -19.60
N ARG A 539 26.57 -3.26 -19.31
CA ARG A 539 28.05 -3.21 -19.23
C ARG A 539 28.62 -3.67 -17.89
N LYS A 540 27.77 -4.01 -16.91
CA LYS A 540 28.16 -4.37 -15.54
C LYS A 540 27.78 -5.81 -15.17
N PHE A 541 26.67 -6.32 -15.69
CA PHE A 541 26.21 -7.69 -15.47
C PHE A 541 25.32 -8.16 -16.63
N ASP A 542 25.05 -9.46 -16.67
CA ASP A 542 24.10 -10.06 -17.61
C ASP A 542 22.65 -9.69 -17.25
N VAL A 543 22.18 -8.59 -17.82
CA VAL A 543 20.80 -8.11 -17.68
C VAL A 543 19.80 -9.12 -18.24
N ALA A 544 20.11 -9.78 -19.37
CA ALA A 544 19.19 -10.71 -20.02
C ALA A 544 19.02 -12.02 -19.23
N LYS A 545 20.04 -12.47 -18.49
CA LYS A 545 19.90 -13.54 -17.50
C LYS A 545 19.03 -13.11 -16.32
N PHE A 546 19.25 -11.92 -15.77
CA PHE A 546 18.44 -11.42 -14.65
C PHE A 546 16.96 -11.27 -15.05
N GLU A 547 16.68 -10.70 -16.22
CA GLU A 547 15.32 -10.56 -16.75
C GLU A 547 14.62 -11.91 -16.89
N ARG A 548 15.26 -12.91 -17.52
CA ARG A 548 14.66 -14.25 -17.67
C ARG A 548 14.33 -14.89 -16.33
N ASN A 549 15.18 -14.74 -15.31
CA ASN A 549 14.93 -15.29 -13.97
C ASN A 549 13.64 -14.78 -13.30
N TYR A 550 13.19 -13.56 -13.65
CA TYR A 550 12.02 -12.92 -13.02
C TYR A 550 10.84 -12.66 -13.97
N LEU A 551 11.03 -12.78 -15.29
CA LEU A 551 9.99 -12.52 -16.30
C LEU A 551 9.55 -13.78 -17.08
N ASP A 552 10.37 -14.84 -17.18
CA ASP A 552 9.98 -16.08 -17.88
C ASP A 552 9.13 -16.99 -16.96
N THR A 553 7.82 -16.75 -16.98
CA THR A 553 6.79 -17.51 -16.22
C THR A 553 6.67 -18.99 -16.57
N THR A 554 7.39 -19.51 -17.56
CA THR A 554 7.44 -20.93 -17.92
C THR A 554 8.31 -21.78 -16.99
N SER A 555 9.23 -21.20 -16.21
CA SER A 555 10.17 -21.98 -15.38
C SER A 555 9.73 -22.16 -13.91
N VAL A 556 9.23 -21.09 -13.28
CA VAL A 556 8.97 -20.99 -11.83
C VAL A 556 7.83 -21.92 -11.35
N LEU A 557 6.90 -22.28 -12.23
CA LEU A 557 5.81 -23.22 -11.92
C LEU A 557 6.22 -24.71 -11.98
N SER A 558 7.39 -25.04 -12.55
CA SER A 558 7.81 -26.43 -12.75
C SER A 558 8.60 -27.03 -11.58
N SER A 559 9.31 -26.20 -10.82
CA SER A 559 10.18 -26.62 -9.72
C SER A 559 9.41 -26.98 -8.44
N LYS A 560 8.26 -26.34 -8.18
CA LYS A 560 7.43 -26.62 -6.99
C LYS A 560 6.69 -27.97 -7.07
N ASN A 561 6.37 -28.47 -8.27
CA ASN A 561 5.54 -29.67 -8.45
C ASN A 561 6.27 -31.02 -8.38
N LYS A 562 7.61 -31.05 -8.25
CA LYS A 562 8.37 -32.32 -8.15
C LYS A 562 8.68 -32.80 -6.74
N ALA A 563 8.47 -31.98 -5.71
CA ALA A 563 8.79 -32.33 -4.32
C ALA A 563 7.59 -32.90 -3.53
N PHE A 564 6.37 -32.81 -4.05
CA PHE A 564 5.14 -33.02 -3.26
C PHE A 564 4.51 -34.43 -3.40
N THR A 565 4.99 -35.27 -4.32
CA THR A 565 4.36 -36.55 -4.69
C THR A 565 4.98 -37.80 -4.06
N SER A 566 5.86 -37.65 -3.06
CA SER A 566 6.62 -38.77 -2.51
C SER A 566 6.75 -38.79 -0.97
N GLN A 567 5.66 -38.56 -0.23
CA GLN A 567 5.48 -39.15 1.11
C GLN A 567 4.03 -39.07 1.60
N THR A 568 3.61 -40.13 2.30
CA THR A 568 2.39 -40.23 3.14
C THR A 568 1.05 -40.48 2.42
N ILE A 569 0.80 -41.74 2.06
CA ILE A 569 -0.54 -42.35 2.07
C ILE A 569 -0.48 -43.58 2.98
N MET A 570 -1.07 -43.53 4.18
CA MET A 570 -1.53 -44.72 4.93
C MET A 570 -2.68 -44.39 5.91
N SER A 571 -3.68 -45.28 5.92
CA SER A 571 -4.68 -45.59 6.97
C SER A 571 -5.60 -44.49 7.55
N GLU A 572 -6.87 -44.55 7.10
CA GLU A 572 -8.11 -44.76 7.90
C GLU A 572 -8.01 -44.73 9.45
N LYS A 573 -8.99 -44.19 10.22
CA LYS A 573 -10.42 -44.59 10.24
C LYS A 573 -11.33 -43.58 10.99
N ASN A 574 -12.65 -43.72 10.84
CA ASN A 574 -13.68 -42.86 11.46
C ASN A 574 -14.08 -43.31 12.88
N GLU A 575 -14.51 -42.35 13.72
CA GLU A 575 -15.75 -42.50 14.53
C GLU A 575 -16.38 -41.14 14.96
N LYS A 576 -17.70 -41.13 15.18
CA LYS A 576 -18.58 -40.02 15.63
C LYS A 576 -19.58 -40.64 16.64
N PRO A 577 -20.04 -39.96 17.72
CA PRO A 577 -21.08 -38.90 17.63
C PRO A 577 -21.00 -37.81 18.75
N SER A 578 -22.00 -36.95 18.99
CA SER A 578 -22.61 -35.93 18.10
C SER A 578 -23.53 -34.99 18.92
N ALA A 579 -23.59 -33.67 18.61
CA ALA A 579 -24.66 -32.77 19.06
C ALA A 579 -25.10 -31.82 17.93
N LYS A 580 -26.40 -31.48 17.87
CA LYS A 580 -27.07 -30.92 16.67
C LYS A 580 -27.43 -29.44 16.83
N GLN A 581 -27.28 -28.68 15.74
CA GLN A 581 -28.32 -27.75 15.23
C GLN A 581 -28.19 -27.62 13.69
N GLN A 582 -29.23 -27.09 13.04
CA GLN A 582 -29.65 -27.52 11.69
C GLN A 582 -28.76 -27.06 10.52
N LYS A 583 -28.55 -27.97 9.54
CA LYS A 583 -28.07 -27.66 8.18
C LYS A 583 -29.25 -27.64 7.19
N LEU A 584 -29.18 -26.82 6.16
CA LEU A 584 -29.95 -27.05 4.93
C LEU A 584 -29.41 -28.29 4.20
N ASP A 585 -30.34 -29.07 3.61
CA ASP A 585 -30.08 -30.31 2.90
C ASP A 585 -29.99 -30.06 1.38
N PRO A 586 -28.82 -30.24 0.73
CA PRO A 586 -28.68 -30.04 -0.71
C PRO A 586 -29.29 -31.16 -1.58
N THR A 587 -29.83 -32.23 -0.98
CA THR A 587 -30.22 -33.46 -1.71
C THR A 587 -31.73 -33.62 -1.95
N LYS A 588 -32.55 -32.65 -1.53
CA LYS A 588 -33.96 -32.60 -1.94
C LYS A 588 -34.11 -31.89 -3.28
N GLU A 589 -33.84 -32.64 -4.35
CA GLU A 589 -34.13 -32.23 -5.71
C GLU A 589 -35.64 -31.96 -5.90
N LYS A 590 -35.96 -30.71 -6.28
CA LYS A 590 -36.96 -30.46 -7.31
C LYS A 590 -36.21 -29.97 -8.54
N ASP A 591 -36.16 -30.78 -9.58
CA ASP A 591 -35.51 -30.45 -10.85
C ASP A 591 -36.39 -29.51 -11.70
N TRP A 592 -36.70 -28.35 -11.11
CA TRP A 592 -37.58 -27.35 -11.69
C TRP A 592 -36.99 -26.80 -13.00
N LEU A 593 -35.66 -26.86 -13.17
CA LEU A 593 -34.99 -26.42 -14.38
C LEU A 593 -35.36 -27.34 -15.56
N GLN A 594 -35.36 -28.67 -15.38
CA GLN A 594 -35.87 -29.60 -16.39
C GLN A 594 -37.38 -29.43 -16.63
N ASP A 595 -38.18 -29.20 -15.59
CA ASP A 595 -39.64 -29.02 -15.75
C ASP A 595 -40.00 -27.70 -16.45
N SER A 596 -39.26 -26.62 -16.17
CA SER A 596 -39.39 -25.33 -16.85
C SER A 596 -38.96 -25.44 -18.32
N LEU A 597 -37.86 -26.14 -18.61
CA LEU A 597 -37.41 -26.45 -19.97
C LEU A 597 -38.42 -27.33 -20.73
N LYS A 598 -39.09 -28.28 -20.08
CA LYS A 598 -40.20 -29.06 -20.67
C LYS A 598 -41.41 -28.17 -20.99
N GLN A 599 -41.79 -27.25 -20.11
CA GLN A 599 -42.90 -26.32 -20.36
C GLN A 599 -42.60 -25.25 -21.42
N GLN A 600 -41.33 -24.84 -21.58
CA GLN A 600 -40.92 -23.93 -22.67
C GLN A 600 -40.88 -24.64 -24.03
N ARG A 601 -40.45 -25.91 -24.09
CA ARG A 601 -40.43 -26.73 -25.31
C ARG A 601 -41.80 -26.87 -25.99
N THR A 602 -42.91 -26.81 -25.23
CA THR A 602 -44.27 -26.86 -25.77
C THR A 602 -44.86 -25.51 -26.21
N LYS A 603 -44.19 -24.38 -25.92
CA LYS A 603 -44.66 -23.03 -26.33
C LYS A 603 -43.83 -22.37 -27.44
N ASN A 604 -42.61 -22.83 -27.70
CA ASN A 604 -41.70 -22.14 -28.62
C ASN A 604 -41.94 -22.47 -30.10
N LYS A 605 -42.56 -21.53 -30.84
CA LYS A 605 -42.51 -21.52 -32.32
C LYS A 605 -42.34 -20.14 -32.98
N GLN A 606 -42.24 -19.04 -32.22
CA GLN A 606 -42.20 -17.69 -32.83
C GLN A 606 -41.54 -16.58 -31.97
N MET A 607 -40.39 -16.86 -31.34
CA MET A 607 -39.62 -15.84 -30.59
C MET A 607 -38.44 -15.32 -31.42
N THR A 608 -38.42 -14.02 -31.72
CA THR A 608 -37.42 -13.37 -32.58
C THR A 608 -36.47 -12.47 -31.79
N PHE A 609 -35.19 -12.45 -32.21
CA PHE A 609 -34.19 -11.56 -31.63
C PHE A 609 -34.47 -10.09 -31.99
N ASN A 610 -34.59 -9.21 -30.99
CA ASN A 610 -34.78 -7.78 -31.24
C ASN A 610 -33.43 -7.13 -31.63
N LYS A 611 -33.33 -6.70 -32.91
CA LYS A 611 -32.12 -6.08 -33.48
C LYS A 611 -31.75 -4.73 -32.86
N GLU A 612 -32.66 -4.04 -32.18
CA GLU A 612 -32.35 -2.77 -31.49
C GLU A 612 -31.39 -2.96 -30.28
N ARG A 613 -31.18 -4.21 -29.85
CA ARG A 613 -30.13 -4.60 -28.90
C ARG A 613 -28.72 -4.56 -29.46
N LEU A 614 -28.52 -4.31 -30.75
CA LEU A 614 -27.25 -4.45 -31.45
C LEU A 614 -26.70 -3.10 -31.94
N ARG A 615 -25.37 -2.96 -31.89
CA ARG A 615 -24.62 -1.88 -32.55
C ARG A 615 -23.38 -2.44 -33.24
N PHE A 616 -23.16 -2.03 -34.49
CA PHE A 616 -21.87 -2.23 -35.15
C PHE A 616 -20.88 -1.16 -34.65
N ILE A 617 -19.73 -1.62 -34.18
CA ILE A 617 -18.62 -0.77 -33.70
C ILE A 617 -17.58 -0.58 -34.82
N SER A 618 -17.47 -1.58 -35.71
CA SER A 618 -16.75 -1.53 -36.98
C SER A 618 -17.57 -0.94 -38.12
N ASN A 619 -16.90 -0.47 -39.17
CA ASN A 619 -17.56 0.05 -40.38
C ASN A 619 -18.00 -1.05 -41.38
N THR A 620 -17.73 -2.33 -41.09
CA THR A 620 -18.22 -3.48 -41.86
C THR A 620 -19.30 -4.23 -41.07
N GLU A 621 -20.32 -4.69 -41.80
CA GLU A 621 -21.39 -5.57 -41.29
C GLU A 621 -21.34 -6.97 -41.95
N ARG A 622 -20.46 -7.17 -42.95
CA ARG A 622 -20.39 -8.41 -43.73
C ARG A 622 -19.31 -9.32 -43.19
N ILE A 623 -19.66 -10.60 -43.02
CA ILE A 623 -18.71 -11.66 -42.69
C ILE A 623 -17.90 -12.01 -43.94
N LYS A 624 -16.61 -12.23 -43.76
CA LYS A 624 -15.67 -12.59 -44.82
C LYS A 624 -15.94 -14.02 -45.33
N GLN A 625 -16.00 -14.18 -46.65
CA GLN A 625 -16.21 -15.49 -47.26
C GLN A 625 -14.98 -16.38 -47.03
N GLY A 626 -15.19 -17.59 -46.52
CA GLY A 626 -14.11 -18.54 -46.20
C GLY A 626 -13.60 -18.50 -44.75
N SER A 627 -14.16 -17.68 -43.86
CA SER A 627 -13.79 -17.66 -42.44
C SER A 627 -14.06 -18.97 -41.70
N GLU A 628 -13.27 -19.27 -40.68
CA GLU A 628 -13.35 -20.53 -39.90
C GLU A 628 -14.31 -20.49 -38.69
N GLY A 629 -14.84 -19.32 -38.29
CA GLY A 629 -15.73 -19.24 -37.13
C GLY A 629 -16.22 -17.85 -36.72
N VAL A 630 -17.11 -17.81 -35.73
CA VAL A 630 -17.60 -16.60 -35.03
C VAL A 630 -17.16 -16.62 -33.57
N LEU A 631 -16.65 -15.49 -33.07
CA LEU A 631 -16.23 -15.33 -31.68
C LEU A 631 -17.27 -14.59 -30.85
N TYR A 632 -17.57 -15.07 -29.64
CA TYR A 632 -18.23 -14.28 -28.60
C TYR A 632 -17.21 -13.90 -27.50
N TRP A 633 -16.76 -12.66 -27.54
CA TRP A 633 -15.87 -12.07 -26.53
C TRP A 633 -16.69 -11.54 -25.35
N MET A 634 -16.51 -12.15 -24.18
CA MET A 634 -17.18 -11.74 -22.95
C MET A 634 -16.46 -10.58 -22.25
N LEU A 635 -17.20 -9.51 -21.97
CA LEU A 635 -16.78 -8.36 -21.16
C LEU A 635 -17.36 -8.43 -19.73
N ARG A 636 -18.65 -8.72 -19.60
CA ARG A 636 -19.37 -8.75 -18.31
C ARG A 636 -20.35 -9.92 -18.18
N ASP A 637 -20.82 -10.49 -19.30
CA ASP A 637 -21.86 -11.52 -19.32
C ASP A 637 -21.34 -12.93 -19.61
N HIS A 638 -21.10 -13.68 -18.53
CA HIS A 638 -20.57 -15.03 -18.58
C HIS A 638 -21.62 -16.13 -18.82
N ARG A 639 -22.93 -15.82 -18.84
CA ARG A 639 -24.00 -16.82 -18.95
C ARG A 639 -23.98 -17.59 -20.27
N VAL A 640 -24.46 -18.83 -20.23
CA VAL A 640 -24.62 -19.73 -21.40
C VAL A 640 -26.08 -19.86 -21.83
N GLN A 641 -27.02 -19.69 -20.90
CA GLN A 641 -28.46 -19.52 -21.18
C GLN A 641 -28.87 -18.08 -20.85
N ASP A 642 -30.00 -17.61 -21.37
CA ASP A 642 -30.52 -16.25 -21.19
C ASP A 642 -29.57 -15.12 -21.62
N ASN A 643 -28.61 -15.38 -22.52
CA ASN A 643 -27.60 -14.40 -22.96
C ASN A 643 -27.87 -13.96 -24.41
N TRP A 644 -28.35 -12.72 -24.59
CA TRP A 644 -28.65 -12.19 -25.93
C TRP A 644 -27.43 -12.07 -26.85
N ALA A 645 -26.23 -11.80 -26.32
CA ALA A 645 -25.02 -11.70 -27.13
C ALA A 645 -24.58 -13.08 -27.65
N LEU A 646 -24.66 -14.12 -26.80
CA LEU A 646 -24.41 -15.50 -27.21
C LEU A 646 -25.49 -16.03 -28.16
N ILE A 647 -26.77 -15.74 -27.91
CA ILE A 647 -27.88 -16.09 -28.82
C ILE A 647 -27.67 -15.43 -30.19
N HIS A 648 -27.27 -14.16 -30.23
CA HIS A 648 -26.96 -13.47 -31.48
C HIS A 648 -25.76 -14.10 -32.21
N ALA A 649 -24.66 -14.35 -31.49
CA ALA A 649 -23.48 -15.01 -32.06
C ALA A 649 -23.80 -16.41 -32.61
N GLN A 650 -24.67 -17.18 -31.94
CA GLN A 650 -25.17 -18.47 -32.44
C GLN A 650 -26.06 -18.33 -33.68
N GLN A 651 -26.99 -17.38 -33.71
CA GLN A 651 -27.83 -17.14 -34.88
C GLN A 651 -26.99 -16.69 -36.09
N LEU A 652 -25.96 -15.87 -35.86
CA LEU A 652 -25.03 -15.41 -36.89
C LEU A 652 -24.17 -16.57 -37.43
N ALA A 653 -23.59 -17.38 -36.52
CA ALA A 653 -22.81 -18.57 -36.89
C ALA A 653 -23.63 -19.60 -37.67
N LEU A 654 -24.85 -19.91 -37.22
CA LEU A 654 -25.76 -20.84 -37.91
C LEU A 654 -26.18 -20.33 -39.30
N LYS A 655 -26.45 -19.02 -39.45
CA LYS A 655 -26.81 -18.40 -40.73
C LYS A 655 -25.70 -18.54 -41.77
N GLU A 656 -24.44 -18.33 -41.37
CA GLU A 656 -23.28 -18.45 -42.26
C GLU A 656 -22.68 -19.87 -42.30
N LYS A 657 -23.25 -20.83 -41.57
CA LYS A 657 -22.77 -22.23 -41.42
C LYS A 657 -21.35 -22.36 -40.85
N LEU A 658 -20.98 -21.45 -39.95
CA LEU A 658 -19.66 -21.38 -39.32
C LEU A 658 -19.66 -21.94 -37.90
N PRO A 659 -18.54 -22.53 -37.41
CA PRO A 659 -18.30 -22.79 -35.99
C PRO A 659 -18.49 -21.57 -35.07
N LEU A 660 -18.86 -21.83 -33.81
CA LEU A 660 -18.96 -20.83 -32.75
C LEU A 660 -17.99 -21.16 -31.60
N HIS A 661 -17.53 -20.13 -30.89
CA HIS A 661 -16.54 -20.24 -29.81
C HIS A 661 -17.07 -19.74 -28.44
N LYS A 662 -17.79 -20.59 -27.67
CA LYS A 662 -17.99 -20.61 -26.20
C LYS A 662 -18.86 -21.81 -25.68
N CYS A 663 -18.29 -22.72 -24.87
CA CYS A 663 -18.93 -23.71 -23.94
C CYS A 663 -19.04 -25.22 -24.33
N ARG A 664 -18.40 -26.07 -23.50
CA ARG A 664 -18.24 -27.54 -23.67
C ARG A 664 -19.53 -28.38 -23.59
N SER A 665 -20.63 -27.87 -23.03
CA SER A 665 -21.90 -28.63 -22.91
C SER A 665 -22.83 -28.46 -24.10
N LEU A 666 -22.52 -27.56 -25.03
CA LEU A 666 -23.30 -27.26 -26.23
C LEU A 666 -22.53 -27.55 -27.53
N ASP A 667 -21.37 -28.22 -27.43
CA ASP A 667 -20.39 -28.45 -28.51
C ASP A 667 -19.80 -27.15 -29.11
N ILE A 668 -19.41 -26.21 -28.25
CA ILE A 668 -18.91 -24.88 -28.62
C ILE A 668 -17.55 -24.61 -27.92
N GLN A 669 -16.55 -24.02 -28.60
CA GLN A 669 -15.18 -23.92 -28.05
C GLN A 669 -14.97 -22.83 -26.99
N PHE A 670 -14.37 -23.14 -25.82
CA PHE A 670 -14.02 -22.13 -24.81
C PHE A 670 -12.51 -21.79 -24.83
N HIS A 671 -12.19 -20.50 -24.86
CA HIS A 671 -10.82 -19.97 -24.88
C HIS A 671 -10.64 -18.92 -23.77
N LEU A 672 -9.51 -18.97 -23.06
CA LEU A 672 -9.11 -17.95 -22.10
C LEU A 672 -7.88 -17.23 -22.65
N LEU A 673 -8.01 -15.92 -22.90
CA LEU A 673 -6.94 -15.08 -23.44
C LEU A 673 -6.37 -14.21 -22.31
N HIS A 674 -5.06 -14.22 -22.13
CA HIS A 674 -4.37 -13.47 -21.07
C HIS A 674 -3.65 -12.25 -21.65
N GLY A 675 -4.15 -11.05 -21.37
CA GLY A 675 -3.55 -9.78 -21.78
C GLY A 675 -4.58 -8.66 -21.87
N SER A 676 -4.19 -7.50 -22.42
CA SER A 676 -5.16 -6.46 -22.81
C SER A 676 -5.95 -6.95 -24.02
N ALA A 677 -7.26 -6.73 -24.05
CA ALA A 677 -8.12 -7.18 -25.15
C ALA A 677 -7.66 -6.63 -26.51
N GLY A 678 -7.25 -5.36 -26.56
CA GLY A 678 -6.75 -4.71 -27.77
C GLY A 678 -5.46 -5.33 -28.34
N ASP A 679 -4.68 -6.02 -27.52
CA ASP A 679 -3.43 -6.68 -27.93
C ASP A 679 -3.65 -8.14 -28.33
N VAL A 680 -4.45 -8.89 -27.56
CA VAL A 680 -4.57 -10.35 -27.71
C VAL A 680 -5.71 -10.80 -28.62
N LEU A 681 -6.79 -10.02 -28.70
CA LEU A 681 -7.98 -10.40 -29.46
C LEU A 681 -7.77 -10.33 -30.98
N PRO A 682 -7.10 -9.30 -31.56
CA PRO A 682 -6.85 -9.24 -33.00
C PRO A 682 -5.93 -10.35 -33.50
N GLY A 683 -4.90 -10.68 -32.72
CA GLY A 683 -4.02 -11.81 -33.00
C GLY A 683 -4.80 -13.12 -33.02
N PHE A 684 -5.57 -13.39 -31.95
CA PHE A 684 -6.42 -14.59 -31.88
C PHE A 684 -7.46 -14.69 -33.00
N VAL A 685 -8.06 -13.56 -33.42
CA VAL A 685 -9.00 -13.50 -34.56
C VAL A 685 -8.29 -13.82 -35.89
N SER A 686 -7.08 -13.32 -36.07
CA SER A 686 -6.29 -13.53 -37.29
C SER A 686 -5.74 -14.96 -37.38
N ASP A 687 -5.15 -15.47 -36.28
CA ASP A 687 -4.60 -16.84 -36.15
C ASP A 687 -5.64 -17.95 -36.30
N ARG A 688 -6.93 -17.59 -36.22
CA ARG A 688 -8.10 -18.50 -36.29
C ARG A 688 -9.05 -18.14 -37.42
N GLU A 689 -8.64 -17.24 -38.31
CA GLU A 689 -9.40 -16.78 -39.49
C GLU A 689 -10.90 -16.46 -39.21
N LEU A 690 -11.18 -15.89 -38.03
CA LEU A 690 -12.54 -15.70 -37.52
C LEU A 690 -13.23 -14.55 -38.25
N GLY A 691 -14.46 -14.79 -38.70
CA GLY A 691 -15.21 -13.91 -39.59
C GLY A 691 -16.06 -12.84 -38.90
N ALA A 692 -16.21 -12.90 -37.58
CA ALA A 692 -16.91 -11.89 -36.77
C ALA A 692 -16.53 -11.97 -35.29
N VAL A 693 -16.58 -10.83 -34.60
CA VAL A 693 -16.48 -10.71 -33.14
C VAL A 693 -17.76 -10.10 -32.59
N VAL A 694 -18.49 -10.85 -31.78
CA VAL A 694 -19.64 -10.37 -30.99
C VAL A 694 -19.17 -10.14 -29.55
N THR A 695 -19.62 -9.08 -28.89
CA THR A 695 -19.32 -8.80 -27.47
C THR A 695 -20.52 -8.18 -26.74
N ASP A 696 -20.59 -8.31 -25.42
CA ASP A 696 -21.64 -7.73 -24.60
C ASP A 696 -21.35 -6.28 -24.16
N PHE A 697 -22.40 -5.49 -23.95
CA PHE A 697 -22.26 -4.08 -23.54
C PHE A 697 -21.81 -3.90 -22.08
N SER A 698 -20.91 -2.93 -21.86
CA SER A 698 -20.56 -2.41 -20.54
C SER A 698 -20.36 -0.88 -20.61
N PRO A 699 -20.97 -0.08 -19.72
CA PRO A 699 -20.89 1.39 -19.73
C PRO A 699 -19.67 1.96 -18.97
N LEU A 700 -18.79 1.11 -18.46
CA LEU A 700 -17.66 1.53 -17.61
C LEU A 700 -16.47 1.98 -18.47
N ARG A 701 -15.75 3.03 -18.03
CA ARG A 701 -14.65 3.66 -18.79
C ARG A 701 -13.59 2.65 -19.25
N GLU A 702 -13.20 1.71 -18.40
CA GLU A 702 -12.18 0.70 -18.73
C GLU A 702 -12.65 -0.31 -19.81
N PRO A 703 -13.81 -1.00 -19.69
CA PRO A 703 -14.39 -1.77 -20.79
C PRO A 703 -14.68 -0.99 -22.08
N LEU A 704 -15.10 0.28 -22.01
CA LEU A 704 -15.27 1.13 -23.19
C LEU A 704 -13.93 1.45 -23.86
N GLN A 705 -12.87 1.68 -23.07
CA GLN A 705 -11.51 1.82 -23.56
C GLN A 705 -11.02 0.53 -24.24
N TRP A 706 -11.24 -0.64 -23.64
CA TRP A 706 -10.90 -1.94 -24.25
C TRP A 706 -11.62 -2.15 -25.58
N LEU A 707 -12.90 -1.75 -25.70
CA LEU A 707 -13.66 -1.84 -26.94
C LEU A 707 -13.08 -0.93 -28.04
N GLU A 708 -12.75 0.32 -27.70
CA GLU A 708 -12.10 1.24 -28.64
C GLU A 708 -10.68 0.80 -29.00
N ASP A 709 -9.95 0.15 -28.10
CA ASP A 709 -8.62 -0.39 -28.40
C ASP A 709 -8.70 -1.61 -29.32
N VAL A 710 -9.61 -2.56 -29.07
CA VAL A 710 -9.91 -3.66 -30.00
C VAL A 710 -10.37 -3.12 -31.36
N LYS A 711 -11.25 -2.12 -31.40
CA LYS A 711 -11.73 -1.50 -32.65
C LYS A 711 -10.60 -0.88 -33.49
N LYS A 712 -9.54 -0.35 -32.85
CA LYS A 712 -8.36 0.20 -33.55
C LYS A 712 -7.46 -0.89 -34.13
N THR A 713 -7.37 -2.05 -33.46
CA THR A 713 -6.38 -3.10 -33.78
C THR A 713 -6.97 -4.30 -34.52
N LEU A 714 -8.29 -4.53 -34.47
CA LEU A 714 -8.98 -5.58 -35.22
C LEU A 714 -8.89 -5.32 -36.74
N PRO A 715 -8.70 -6.34 -37.58
CA PRO A 715 -8.69 -6.18 -39.03
C PRO A 715 -10.00 -5.53 -39.54
N LYS A 716 -9.88 -4.54 -40.43
CA LYS A 716 -11.00 -3.67 -40.86
C LYS A 716 -12.11 -4.41 -41.62
N ASP A 717 -11.81 -5.60 -42.13
CA ASP A 717 -12.73 -6.51 -42.80
C ASP A 717 -13.51 -7.43 -41.84
N ILE A 718 -13.20 -7.42 -40.54
CA ILE A 718 -13.93 -8.18 -39.52
C ILE A 718 -14.97 -7.32 -38.80
N PRO A 719 -16.26 -7.71 -38.78
CA PRO A 719 -17.30 -7.01 -38.04
C PRO A 719 -17.12 -7.20 -36.51
N LEU A 720 -17.07 -6.08 -35.79
CA LEU A 720 -17.14 -5.98 -34.33
C LEU A 720 -18.54 -5.52 -33.92
N ILE A 721 -19.28 -6.42 -33.28
CA ILE A 721 -20.69 -6.29 -32.97
C ILE A 721 -20.88 -6.23 -31.46
N GLN A 722 -21.42 -5.14 -30.94
CA GLN A 722 -21.78 -5.03 -29.53
C GLN A 722 -23.28 -5.28 -29.33
N VAL A 723 -23.63 -6.09 -28.33
CA VAL A 723 -25.01 -6.44 -27.97
C VAL A 723 -25.29 -6.12 -26.51
N ASP A 724 -26.36 -5.37 -26.21
CA ASP A 724 -26.81 -5.23 -24.82
C ASP A 724 -27.59 -6.49 -24.37
N ALA A 725 -26.82 -7.43 -23.82
CA ALA A 725 -27.30 -8.65 -23.18
C ALA A 725 -27.57 -8.50 -21.69
N HIS A 726 -27.24 -7.35 -21.11
CA HIS A 726 -27.22 -7.15 -19.67
C HIS A 726 -28.40 -6.31 -19.18
N ASN A 727 -28.87 -5.34 -19.96
CA ASN A 727 -30.05 -4.55 -19.69
C ASN A 727 -31.30 -5.17 -20.33
N ILE A 728 -32.46 -4.93 -19.71
CA ILE A 728 -33.74 -5.35 -20.30
C ILE A 728 -34.00 -4.46 -21.50
N VAL A 729 -33.90 -3.14 -21.35
CA VAL A 729 -33.88 -2.20 -22.49
C VAL A 729 -32.46 -1.70 -22.70
N PRO A 730 -31.87 -1.81 -23.91
CA PRO A 730 -30.51 -1.31 -24.17
C PRO A 730 -30.39 0.17 -23.82
N CYS A 731 -29.28 0.58 -23.17
CA CYS A 731 -29.15 1.93 -22.61
C CYS A 731 -29.36 3.05 -23.66
N TRP A 732 -29.00 2.79 -24.91
CA TRP A 732 -29.16 3.68 -26.06
C TRP A 732 -30.55 3.70 -26.70
N VAL A 733 -31.35 2.63 -26.52
CA VAL A 733 -32.77 2.63 -26.89
C VAL A 733 -33.59 3.30 -25.78
N ALA A 734 -33.21 3.07 -24.52
CA ALA A 734 -33.82 3.66 -23.35
C ALA A 734 -33.72 5.21 -23.33
N SER A 735 -32.58 5.77 -23.72
CA SER A 735 -32.47 7.22 -23.99
C SER A 735 -31.29 7.59 -24.91
N PRO A 736 -31.45 8.59 -25.79
CA PRO A 736 -30.35 9.13 -26.60
C PRO A 736 -29.42 10.09 -25.85
N LYS A 737 -29.58 10.26 -24.52
CA LYS A 737 -28.79 11.20 -23.71
C LYS A 737 -28.67 10.76 -22.25
N LEU A 738 -27.81 11.45 -21.50
CA LEU A 738 -27.74 11.38 -20.04
C LEU A 738 -29.10 11.71 -19.41
N GLU A 739 -29.67 10.73 -18.72
CA GLU A 739 -30.86 10.86 -17.90
C GLU A 739 -30.46 11.15 -16.46
N TYR A 740 -30.91 12.28 -15.94
CA TYR A 740 -30.45 12.79 -14.64
C TYR A 740 -31.17 12.15 -13.44
N ALA A 741 -32.23 11.37 -13.65
CA ALA A 741 -33.00 10.73 -12.58
C ALA A 741 -33.86 9.56 -13.08
N ALA A 742 -34.16 8.60 -12.20
CA ALA A 742 -35.01 7.44 -12.50
C ALA A 742 -36.36 7.86 -13.12
N ARG A 743 -36.97 8.93 -12.63
CA ARG A 743 -38.25 9.46 -13.16
C ARG A 743 -38.21 9.87 -14.64
N THR A 744 -37.06 10.24 -15.20
CA THR A 744 -36.96 10.73 -16.58
C THR A 744 -36.69 9.61 -17.59
N ILE A 745 -36.12 8.50 -17.14
CA ILE A 745 -35.99 7.27 -17.93
C ILE A 745 -37.19 6.30 -17.72
N ARG A 746 -37.80 6.27 -16.52
CA ARG A 746 -38.91 5.36 -16.15
C ARG A 746 -40.01 5.28 -17.21
N GLY A 747 -40.62 6.41 -17.59
CA GLY A 747 -41.72 6.40 -18.56
C GLY A 747 -41.32 5.88 -19.96
N LYS A 748 -40.03 6.03 -20.33
CA LYS A 748 -39.47 5.47 -21.56
C LYS A 748 -39.32 3.96 -21.45
N LEU A 749 -38.72 3.50 -20.35
CA LEU A 749 -38.55 2.08 -20.04
C LEU A 749 -39.90 1.36 -19.93
N THR A 750 -40.87 1.90 -19.17
CA THR A 750 -42.21 1.31 -19.04
C THR A 750 -42.92 1.16 -20.39
N LYS A 751 -42.75 2.11 -21.31
CA LYS A 751 -43.30 2.02 -22.68
C LYS A 751 -42.61 0.94 -23.52
N LEU A 752 -41.30 0.74 -23.34
CA LEU A 752 -40.48 -0.21 -24.09
C LEU A 752 -40.48 -1.62 -23.48
N LEU A 753 -40.79 -1.77 -22.18
CA LEU A 753 -40.78 -3.05 -21.48
C LEU A 753 -41.57 -4.16 -22.20
N PRO A 754 -42.80 -3.95 -22.71
CA PRO A 754 -43.52 -4.99 -23.45
C PRO A 754 -42.81 -5.50 -24.73
N GLN A 755 -41.95 -4.68 -25.34
CA GLN A 755 -41.18 -5.02 -26.54
C GLN A 755 -39.86 -5.75 -26.22
N PHE A 756 -39.30 -5.54 -25.03
CA PHE A 756 -37.95 -5.99 -24.66
C PHE A 756 -37.91 -7.03 -23.54
N LEU A 757 -38.92 -7.07 -22.65
CA LEU A 757 -39.10 -8.05 -21.57
C LEU A 757 -39.78 -9.32 -22.10
N THR A 758 -39.16 -9.94 -23.10
CA THR A 758 -39.61 -11.23 -23.68
C THR A 758 -38.92 -12.40 -22.97
N ASP A 759 -39.44 -13.62 -23.12
CA ASP A 759 -38.63 -14.82 -22.84
C ASP A 759 -37.46 -14.93 -23.86
N PHE A 760 -36.51 -15.83 -23.55
CA PHE A 760 -35.33 -16.09 -24.35
C PHE A 760 -35.53 -17.31 -25.27
N PRO A 761 -35.08 -17.26 -26.54
CA PRO A 761 -34.86 -18.45 -27.34
C PRO A 761 -33.92 -19.45 -26.64
N LEU A 762 -34.17 -20.74 -26.84
CA LEU A 762 -33.27 -21.79 -26.33
C LEU A 762 -31.92 -21.69 -27.05
N VAL A 763 -30.82 -21.74 -26.29
CA VAL A 763 -29.48 -21.91 -26.87
C VAL A 763 -29.31 -23.40 -27.17
N GLU A 764 -29.33 -23.74 -28.46
CA GLU A 764 -29.31 -25.13 -28.94
C GLU A 764 -27.87 -25.67 -29.06
N LYS A 765 -27.74 -26.99 -29.28
CA LYS A 765 -26.45 -27.63 -29.51
C LYS A 765 -25.90 -27.22 -30.87
N HIS A 766 -24.67 -26.73 -30.93
CA HIS A 766 -24.09 -26.21 -32.18
C HIS A 766 -23.60 -27.36 -33.08
N PRO A 767 -23.97 -27.41 -34.37
CA PRO A 767 -23.68 -28.56 -35.24
C PRO A 767 -22.24 -28.60 -35.79
N TYR A 768 -21.48 -27.50 -35.69
CA TYR A 768 -20.11 -27.39 -36.23
C TYR A 768 -19.11 -27.20 -35.08
N THR A 769 -18.08 -28.05 -35.00
CA THR A 769 -17.17 -28.18 -33.83
C THR A 769 -15.72 -28.52 -34.24
N THR A 770 -14.74 -28.12 -33.42
CA THR A 770 -13.34 -28.59 -33.47
C THR A 770 -12.77 -28.65 -32.03
N ALA A 771 -11.67 -29.38 -31.76
CA ALA A 771 -11.32 -29.82 -30.39
C ALA A 771 -10.00 -29.27 -29.80
N ARG A 772 -10.06 -28.64 -28.61
CA ARG A 772 -9.02 -28.60 -27.53
C ARG A 772 -9.58 -27.91 -26.26
N THR A 773 -8.91 -28.07 -25.11
CA THR A 773 -9.40 -27.58 -23.79
C THR A 773 -8.27 -27.08 -22.87
N ALA A 774 -8.56 -26.07 -22.04
CA ALA A 774 -7.70 -25.59 -20.94
C ALA A 774 -8.43 -25.62 -19.58
N LYS A 775 -7.68 -25.59 -18.48
CA LYS A 775 -8.15 -25.51 -17.07
C LYS A 775 -7.86 -24.12 -16.48
N VAL A 776 -8.60 -23.74 -15.44
CA VAL A 776 -8.46 -22.48 -14.69
C VAL A 776 -8.51 -22.80 -13.19
N ASP A 777 -7.71 -22.09 -12.38
CA ASP A 777 -7.62 -22.23 -10.92
C ASP A 777 -8.23 -21.02 -10.17
N ARG A 778 -8.49 -21.15 -8.86
CA ARG A 778 -9.14 -20.10 -8.04
C ARG A 778 -8.50 -19.92 -6.66
N ASP A 779 -8.10 -18.69 -6.33
CA ASP A 779 -7.64 -18.29 -4.99
C ASP A 779 -8.39 -17.06 -4.45
N VAL A 780 -9.61 -17.29 -3.96
CA VAL A 780 -10.27 -16.50 -2.90
C VAL A 780 -11.15 -17.49 -2.13
N GLY A 781 -11.14 -17.45 -0.80
CA GLY A 781 -12.09 -18.22 0.00
C GLY A 781 -13.52 -17.78 -0.33
N GLU A 782 -14.32 -18.66 -0.94
CA GLU A 782 -15.69 -18.33 -1.33
C GLU A 782 -16.53 -18.08 -0.06
N PRO A 783 -17.23 -16.94 0.06
CA PRO A 783 -18.08 -16.67 1.23
C PRO A 783 -19.23 -17.68 1.25
N GLU A 784 -19.42 -18.37 2.39
CA GLU A 784 -20.32 -19.52 2.53
C GLU A 784 -21.77 -19.27 2.08
N TRP A 785 -22.22 -18.00 2.09
CA TRP A 785 -23.57 -17.60 1.68
C TRP A 785 -23.74 -17.35 0.18
N ALA A 786 -22.66 -17.23 -0.60
CA ALA A 786 -22.71 -16.84 -2.03
C ALA A 786 -22.00 -17.82 -2.96
N ILE A 787 -22.59 -19.01 -3.11
CA ILE A 787 -22.15 -20.06 -4.07
C ILE A 787 -22.10 -19.48 -5.51
N PRO A 788 -20.94 -19.44 -6.18
CA PRO A 788 -20.82 -18.81 -7.49
C PRO A 788 -21.45 -19.61 -8.63
N GLY A 789 -21.67 -18.94 -9.76
CA GLY A 789 -22.25 -19.53 -10.97
C GLY A 789 -23.79 -19.57 -10.97
N THR A 790 -24.36 -19.99 -12.10
CA THR A 790 -25.81 -19.90 -12.35
C THR A 790 -26.66 -20.72 -11.37
N LYS A 791 -26.17 -21.88 -10.92
CA LYS A 791 -26.89 -22.71 -9.92
C LYS A 791 -27.08 -21.96 -8.58
N GLY A 792 -26.04 -21.32 -8.05
CA GLY A 792 -26.14 -20.56 -6.81
C GLY A 792 -26.99 -19.30 -6.95
N GLY A 793 -26.92 -18.63 -8.11
CA GLY A 793 -27.77 -17.47 -8.41
C GLY A 793 -29.25 -17.83 -8.51
N VAL A 794 -29.56 -18.97 -9.13
CA VAL A 794 -30.90 -19.58 -9.16
C VAL A 794 -31.39 -19.88 -7.75
N ALA A 795 -30.62 -20.60 -6.94
CA ALA A 795 -31.03 -20.96 -5.57
C ALA A 795 -31.29 -19.71 -4.70
N MET A 796 -30.47 -18.66 -4.85
CA MET A 796 -30.67 -17.38 -4.17
C MET A 796 -31.94 -16.65 -4.66
N LEU A 797 -32.29 -16.76 -5.94
CA LEU A 797 -33.52 -16.20 -6.51
C LEU A 797 -34.76 -16.94 -6.02
N GLU A 798 -34.72 -18.27 -5.92
CA GLU A 798 -35.84 -19.07 -5.43
C GLU A 798 -36.08 -18.81 -3.94
N SER A 799 -35.04 -18.85 -3.11
CA SER A 799 -35.09 -18.41 -1.70
C SER A 799 -35.59 -16.98 -1.57
N PHE A 800 -35.18 -16.06 -2.46
CA PHE A 800 -35.74 -14.71 -2.49
C PHE A 800 -37.25 -14.71 -2.79
N ILE A 801 -37.71 -15.39 -3.85
CA ILE A 801 -39.12 -15.42 -4.25
C ILE A 801 -40.02 -16.03 -3.16
N ASP A 802 -39.59 -17.13 -2.54
CA ASP A 802 -40.42 -17.89 -1.61
C ASP A 802 -40.43 -17.31 -0.19
N GLU A 803 -39.29 -16.78 0.28
CA GLU A 803 -39.13 -16.37 1.68
C GLU A 803 -39.22 -14.86 1.87
N ARG A 804 -38.60 -14.09 0.95
CA ARG A 804 -38.27 -12.65 1.16
C ARG A 804 -39.06 -11.69 0.27
N LEU A 805 -39.48 -12.10 -0.93
CA LEU A 805 -40.12 -11.22 -1.92
C LEU A 805 -41.40 -10.57 -1.37
N LYS A 806 -42.22 -11.31 -0.61
CA LYS A 806 -43.41 -10.75 0.06
C LYS A 806 -43.08 -9.53 0.94
N LEU A 807 -41.90 -9.51 1.55
CA LEU A 807 -41.41 -8.46 2.45
C LEU A 807 -40.68 -7.31 1.71
N PHE A 808 -40.40 -7.44 0.41
CA PHE A 808 -39.47 -6.54 -0.28
C PHE A 808 -39.95 -5.07 -0.37
N ALA A 809 -41.24 -4.80 -0.59
CA ALA A 809 -41.73 -3.40 -0.61
C ALA A 809 -41.56 -2.69 0.74
N THR A 810 -41.74 -3.42 1.84
CA THR A 810 -41.87 -2.85 3.20
C THR A 810 -40.60 -2.94 4.03
N GLN A 811 -39.76 -3.96 3.83
CA GLN A 811 -38.64 -4.30 4.72
C GLN A 811 -37.27 -4.33 4.03
N ARG A 812 -37.16 -4.09 2.71
CA ARG A 812 -35.84 -4.07 2.01
C ARG A 812 -34.87 -2.98 2.51
N ASN A 813 -35.39 -1.96 3.19
CA ASN A 813 -34.61 -0.84 3.73
C ASN A 813 -34.19 -1.07 5.19
N ASP A 814 -34.67 -2.13 5.86
CA ASP A 814 -34.29 -2.47 7.22
C ASP A 814 -33.09 -3.44 7.20
N PRO A 815 -31.89 -3.05 7.67
CA PRO A 815 -30.72 -3.90 7.64
C PRO A 815 -30.79 -5.07 8.63
N ASN A 816 -31.72 -5.07 9.59
CA ASN A 816 -31.90 -6.13 10.58
C ASN A 816 -32.78 -7.27 10.08
N ILE A 817 -33.52 -7.04 8.99
CA ILE A 817 -34.38 -8.04 8.36
C ILE A 817 -33.69 -8.51 7.09
N ALA A 818 -33.68 -9.83 6.86
CA ALA A 818 -33.30 -10.39 5.57
C ALA A 818 -34.39 -10.12 4.51
N GLY A 819 -34.63 -8.85 4.19
CA GLY A 819 -35.63 -8.38 3.20
C GLY A 819 -35.04 -8.11 1.82
N LEU A 820 -33.71 -8.07 1.68
CA LEU A 820 -33.01 -7.87 0.41
C LEU A 820 -32.96 -9.14 -0.44
N SER A 821 -32.87 -8.97 -1.76
CA SER A 821 -32.72 -10.10 -2.69
C SER A 821 -31.35 -10.76 -2.67
N GLN A 822 -30.30 -9.99 -2.30
CA GLN A 822 -28.90 -10.40 -2.33
C GLN A 822 -28.37 -10.85 -3.72
N LEU A 823 -29.14 -10.67 -4.79
CA LEU A 823 -28.81 -11.15 -6.15
C LEU A 823 -27.72 -10.34 -6.86
N SER A 824 -27.28 -9.21 -6.29
CA SER A 824 -26.34 -8.30 -6.94
C SER A 824 -24.98 -8.92 -7.33
N PRO A 825 -24.37 -9.90 -6.61
CA PRO A 825 -23.15 -10.56 -7.07
C PRO A 825 -23.38 -11.38 -8.34
N TRP A 826 -24.43 -12.21 -8.38
CA TRP A 826 -24.76 -13.04 -9.55
C TRP A 826 -25.23 -12.23 -10.76
N ILE A 827 -25.85 -11.07 -10.54
CA ILE A 827 -26.14 -10.12 -11.61
C ILE A 827 -24.85 -9.42 -12.06
N ARG A 828 -23.98 -8.94 -11.15
CA ARG A 828 -22.75 -8.21 -11.49
C ARG A 828 -21.78 -9.00 -12.37
N PHE A 829 -21.65 -10.31 -12.10
CA PHE A 829 -20.73 -11.23 -12.79
C PHE A 829 -21.36 -11.98 -13.96
N GLY A 830 -22.62 -11.70 -14.33
CA GLY A 830 -23.28 -12.44 -15.40
C GLY A 830 -23.37 -13.94 -15.07
N HIS A 831 -23.86 -14.27 -13.88
CA HIS A 831 -24.25 -15.63 -13.51
C HIS A 831 -25.78 -15.81 -13.60
N LEU A 832 -26.55 -14.72 -13.43
CA LEU A 832 -28.00 -14.69 -13.46
C LEU A 832 -28.51 -13.46 -14.24
N SER A 833 -29.56 -13.64 -15.04
CA SER A 833 -30.15 -12.60 -15.90
C SER A 833 -31.04 -11.65 -15.10
N ALA A 834 -30.86 -10.33 -15.23
CA ALA A 834 -31.84 -9.36 -14.73
C ALA A 834 -33.23 -9.57 -15.39
N GLN A 835 -33.25 -9.97 -16.67
CA GLN A 835 -34.48 -10.26 -17.41
C GLN A 835 -35.14 -11.59 -16.96
N ARG A 836 -34.38 -12.66 -16.72
CA ARG A 836 -34.96 -13.92 -16.16
C ARG A 836 -35.50 -13.70 -14.75
N VAL A 837 -34.74 -12.97 -13.92
CA VAL A 837 -35.17 -12.56 -12.57
C VAL A 837 -36.47 -11.77 -12.63
N ALA A 838 -36.57 -10.79 -13.53
CA ALA A 838 -37.79 -10.01 -13.73
C ALA A 838 -38.99 -10.89 -14.16
N LEU A 839 -38.79 -11.75 -15.16
CA LEU A 839 -39.81 -12.69 -15.64
C LEU A 839 -40.28 -13.64 -14.54
N GLN A 840 -39.38 -14.27 -13.79
CA GLN A 840 -39.72 -15.23 -12.73
C GLN A 840 -40.41 -14.55 -11.54
N VAL A 841 -40.01 -13.33 -11.17
CA VAL A 841 -40.69 -12.57 -10.11
C VAL A 841 -42.09 -12.16 -10.55
N GLN A 842 -42.28 -11.74 -11.80
CA GLN A 842 -43.62 -11.45 -12.36
C GLN A 842 -44.50 -12.70 -12.50
N SER A 843 -43.95 -13.83 -12.95
CA SER A 843 -44.70 -15.08 -13.14
C SER A 843 -44.90 -15.87 -11.84
N SER A 844 -44.27 -15.47 -10.74
CA SER A 844 -44.28 -16.22 -9.47
C SER A 844 -45.68 -16.49 -8.92
N GLY A 845 -46.65 -15.60 -9.19
CA GLY A 845 -48.07 -15.74 -8.84
C GLY A 845 -48.41 -15.70 -7.35
N LYS A 846 -47.46 -16.11 -6.48
CA LYS A 846 -47.60 -16.21 -5.02
C LYS A 846 -47.87 -14.86 -4.34
N PHE A 847 -47.40 -13.75 -4.92
CA PHE A 847 -47.50 -12.40 -4.33
C PHE A 847 -47.78 -11.31 -5.38
N ALA A 848 -49.00 -11.27 -5.93
CA ALA A 848 -49.44 -10.13 -6.74
C ALA A 848 -49.63 -8.88 -5.86
N GLY A 849 -48.62 -7.99 -5.82
CA GLY A 849 -48.67 -6.81 -4.94
C GLY A 849 -47.46 -5.87 -5.04
N PRO A 850 -47.40 -4.84 -4.16
CA PRO A 850 -46.42 -3.76 -4.23
C PRO A 850 -44.96 -4.22 -4.27
N SER A 851 -44.63 -5.34 -3.62
CA SER A 851 -43.27 -5.89 -3.58
C SER A 851 -42.74 -6.31 -4.95
N VAL A 852 -43.58 -6.90 -5.82
CA VAL A 852 -43.20 -7.26 -7.19
C VAL A 852 -42.93 -5.99 -8.01
N ALA A 853 -43.86 -5.03 -8.01
CA ALA A 853 -43.70 -3.77 -8.74
C ALA A 853 -42.46 -2.99 -8.27
N THR A 854 -42.23 -2.93 -6.95
CA THR A 854 -41.07 -2.28 -6.34
C THR A 854 -39.77 -2.97 -6.73
N PHE A 855 -39.73 -4.31 -6.71
CA PHE A 855 -38.53 -5.05 -7.11
C PHE A 855 -38.18 -4.85 -8.59
N ILE A 856 -39.17 -4.80 -9.47
CA ILE A 856 -38.96 -4.51 -10.90
C ILE A 856 -38.45 -3.07 -11.12
N GLU A 857 -38.97 -2.07 -10.40
CA GLU A 857 -38.48 -0.69 -10.45
C GLU A 857 -37.00 -0.57 -10.01
N GLU A 858 -36.61 -1.26 -8.92
CA GLU A 858 -35.22 -1.28 -8.44
C GLU A 858 -34.29 -2.02 -9.44
N LEU A 859 -34.72 -3.18 -9.94
CA LEU A 859 -33.93 -4.06 -10.82
C LEU A 859 -33.73 -3.49 -12.23
N VAL A 860 -34.75 -2.82 -12.78
CA VAL A 860 -34.74 -2.29 -14.15
C VAL A 860 -34.40 -0.81 -14.13
N VAL A 861 -35.29 0.03 -13.59
CA VAL A 861 -35.24 1.49 -13.78
C VAL A 861 -34.02 2.13 -13.13
N ARG A 862 -33.68 1.75 -11.88
CA ARG A 862 -32.51 2.31 -11.20
C ARG A 862 -31.18 1.78 -11.73
N ARG A 863 -31.16 0.53 -12.21
CA ARG A 863 -29.97 -0.11 -12.75
C ARG A 863 -29.62 0.45 -14.14
N GLU A 864 -30.61 0.53 -15.03
CA GLU A 864 -30.43 1.09 -16.39
C GLU A 864 -30.14 2.60 -16.36
N LEU A 865 -30.63 3.32 -15.34
CA LEU A 865 -30.21 4.71 -15.06
C LEU A 865 -28.72 4.80 -14.67
N THR A 866 -28.23 3.89 -13.83
CA THR A 866 -26.82 3.87 -13.41
C THR A 866 -25.90 3.60 -14.60
N ASP A 867 -26.27 2.62 -15.44
CA ASP A 867 -25.54 2.32 -16.67
C ASP A 867 -25.59 3.51 -17.66
N ASN A 868 -26.71 4.24 -17.75
CA ASN A 868 -26.83 5.48 -18.53
C ASN A 868 -25.95 6.62 -17.97
N PHE A 869 -25.84 6.77 -16.65
CA PHE A 869 -24.97 7.79 -16.03
C PHE A 869 -23.50 7.58 -16.39
N CYS A 870 -22.99 6.35 -16.21
CA CYS A 870 -21.60 6.00 -16.53
C CYS A 870 -21.32 6.14 -18.03
N PHE A 871 -22.28 5.81 -18.90
CA PHE A 871 -22.12 5.89 -20.35
C PHE A 871 -21.99 7.32 -20.90
N TYR A 872 -22.60 8.32 -20.24
CA TYR A 872 -22.62 9.71 -20.73
C TYR A 872 -21.82 10.72 -19.87
N ASN A 873 -21.18 10.32 -18.77
CA ASN A 873 -20.37 11.22 -17.93
C ASN A 873 -18.90 10.80 -17.89
N GLU A 874 -18.03 11.54 -18.60
CA GLU A 874 -16.62 11.18 -18.76
C GLU A 874 -15.74 11.51 -17.54
N LYS A 875 -16.17 12.41 -16.62
CA LYS A 875 -15.31 13.01 -15.57
C LYS A 875 -15.79 12.73 -14.14
N TYR A 876 -15.99 11.46 -13.78
CA TYR A 876 -16.49 11.11 -12.45
C TYR A 876 -15.43 11.15 -11.31
N ASP A 877 -14.28 11.85 -11.45
CA ASP A 877 -13.07 11.64 -10.60
C ASP A 877 -11.93 12.74 -10.40
N SER A 878 -12.11 14.10 -10.27
CA SER A 878 -11.00 15.09 -9.87
C SER A 878 -11.30 16.64 -9.62
N VAL A 879 -10.67 17.41 -8.64
CA VAL A 879 -10.64 18.96 -8.43
C VAL A 879 -9.57 19.61 -7.40
N GLU A 880 -9.44 20.99 -7.22
CA GLU A 880 -8.54 21.90 -6.35
C GLU A 880 -9.18 23.26 -5.75
N ASP A 881 -8.61 24.05 -4.76
CA ASP A 881 -9.24 25.29 -4.07
C ASP A 881 -8.37 26.41 -3.29
N LYS A 882 -8.94 27.60 -2.90
CA LYS A 882 -8.42 28.75 -2.03
C LYS A 882 -9.52 29.71 -1.37
N ARG A 883 -9.60 29.93 -0.03
CA ARG A 883 -10.70 30.72 0.68
C ARG A 883 -10.31 31.69 1.85
N GLU A 884 -11.25 32.51 2.38
CA GLU A 884 -11.01 33.72 3.24
C GLU A 884 -11.19 33.57 4.77
N TYR A 885 -12.22 32.88 5.26
CA TYR A 885 -12.32 32.46 6.68
C TYR A 885 -12.22 30.94 6.71
N LEU A 886 -11.59 30.37 7.75
CA LEU A 886 -11.51 28.93 7.95
C LEU A 886 -11.92 28.59 9.37
N TYR A 887 -13.04 27.87 9.52
CA TYR A 887 -13.54 27.40 10.82
C TYR A 887 -13.36 25.89 10.93
N THR A 888 -12.83 25.44 12.06
CA THR A 888 -12.71 24.00 12.32
C THR A 888 -14.08 23.38 12.55
N ARG A 889 -14.20 22.07 12.29
CA ARG A 889 -15.42 21.29 12.57
C ARG A 889 -15.96 21.52 13.98
N GLU A 890 -15.09 21.63 14.98
CA GLU A 890 -15.47 21.86 16.39
C GLU A 890 -16.07 23.26 16.63
N GLN A 891 -15.57 24.29 15.94
CA GLN A 891 -16.12 25.65 16.05
C GLN A 891 -17.52 25.75 15.42
N LEU A 892 -17.73 25.03 14.32
CA LEU A 892 -19.03 24.89 13.64
C LEU A 892 -19.99 24.03 14.48
N GLU A 893 -19.52 22.92 15.05
CA GLU A 893 -20.28 22.04 15.97
C GLU A 893 -20.84 22.80 17.17
N LYS A 894 -20.01 23.64 17.80
CA LYS A 894 -20.38 24.42 18.99
C LYS A 894 -21.15 25.71 18.66
N ALA A 895 -21.54 25.93 17.40
CA ALA A 895 -22.23 27.14 16.92
C ALA A 895 -21.51 28.45 17.33
N LYS A 896 -20.18 28.48 17.17
CA LYS A 896 -19.32 29.63 17.53
C LYS A 896 -18.75 30.35 16.31
N THR A 897 -19.60 30.64 15.31
CA THR A 897 -19.22 31.45 14.14
C THR A 897 -19.50 32.94 14.37
N HIS A 898 -19.06 33.81 13.46
CA HIS A 898 -19.42 35.23 13.47
C HIS A 898 -20.86 35.50 13.00
N ASP A 899 -21.52 34.53 12.35
CA ASP A 899 -22.88 34.68 11.81
C ASP A 899 -23.92 34.20 12.82
N LYS A 900 -24.68 35.16 13.37
CA LYS A 900 -25.69 34.91 14.41
C LYS A 900 -26.85 34.06 13.91
N LEU A 901 -27.25 34.19 12.64
CA LEU A 901 -28.32 33.39 12.05
C LEU A 901 -27.84 31.96 11.78
N TRP A 902 -26.58 31.80 11.34
CA TRP A 902 -25.97 30.47 11.21
C TRP A 902 -25.94 29.75 12.56
N ASN A 903 -25.46 30.43 13.61
CA ASN A 903 -25.39 29.88 14.96
C ASN A 903 -26.79 29.52 15.49
N ALA A 904 -27.79 30.40 15.35
CA ALA A 904 -29.17 30.14 15.76
C ALA A 904 -29.81 28.97 14.98
N SER A 905 -29.47 28.81 13.69
CA SER A 905 -29.91 27.68 12.87
C SER A 905 -29.28 26.36 13.33
N GLN A 906 -27.97 26.36 13.61
CA GLN A 906 -27.26 25.22 14.17
C GLN A 906 -27.82 24.84 15.55
N TYR A 907 -28.10 25.82 16.42
CA TYR A 907 -28.74 25.57 17.71
C TYR A 907 -30.14 24.97 17.56
N GLN A 908 -30.99 25.49 16.65
CA GLN A 908 -32.28 24.86 16.35
C GLN A 908 -32.12 23.37 16.02
N MET A 909 -31.14 23.03 15.16
CA MET A 909 -30.86 21.64 14.79
C MET A 909 -30.44 20.79 15.99
N ILE A 910 -29.53 21.30 16.83
CA ILE A 910 -29.05 20.61 18.04
C ILE A 910 -30.20 20.38 19.05
N THR A 911 -31.11 21.35 19.22
CA THR A 911 -32.07 21.35 20.33
C THR A 911 -33.43 20.76 19.96
N GLU A 912 -33.91 21.01 18.74
CA GLU A 912 -35.17 20.45 18.22
C GLU A 912 -34.96 19.19 17.39
N GLY A 913 -33.71 18.77 17.17
CA GLY A 913 -33.37 17.64 16.30
C GLY A 913 -33.70 17.89 14.82
N LYS A 914 -33.98 19.14 14.43
CA LYS A 914 -34.40 19.51 13.07
C LYS A 914 -34.15 20.98 12.81
N MET A 915 -33.81 21.32 11.57
CA MET A 915 -33.62 22.71 11.14
C MET A 915 -34.63 23.04 10.04
N HIS A 916 -35.16 24.27 10.04
CA HIS A 916 -36.06 24.72 8.98
C HIS A 916 -35.39 24.63 7.59
N GLY A 917 -36.06 24.03 6.60
CA GLY A 917 -35.46 23.67 5.30
C GLY A 917 -34.84 24.84 4.52
N PHE A 918 -35.42 26.05 4.62
CA PHE A 918 -34.82 27.26 4.02
C PHE A 918 -33.50 27.67 4.69
N LEU A 919 -33.37 27.44 6.00
CA LEU A 919 -32.16 27.75 6.76
C LEU A 919 -31.07 26.69 6.59
N ARG A 920 -31.43 25.42 6.37
CA ARG A 920 -30.47 24.37 5.94
C ARG A 920 -29.66 24.80 4.71
N MET A 921 -30.31 25.44 3.74
CA MET A 921 -29.63 25.98 2.56
C MET A 921 -28.64 27.10 2.88
N TYR A 922 -29.03 28.03 3.75
CA TYR A 922 -28.14 29.11 4.21
C TYR A 922 -26.93 28.54 4.98
N TRP A 923 -27.22 27.61 5.89
CA TRP A 923 -26.27 26.97 6.79
C TRP A 923 -25.16 26.22 6.04
N ALA A 924 -25.52 25.27 5.18
CA ALA A 924 -24.51 24.47 4.47
C ALA A 924 -23.72 25.30 3.42
N LYS A 925 -24.32 26.33 2.82
CA LYS A 925 -23.61 27.26 1.92
C LYS A 925 -22.52 28.07 2.62
N LYS A 926 -22.69 28.38 3.91
CA LYS A 926 -21.67 29.07 4.71
C LYS A 926 -20.52 28.15 5.10
N ILE A 927 -20.77 26.85 5.29
CA ILE A 927 -19.68 25.86 5.46
C ILE A 927 -18.80 25.80 4.21
N LEU A 928 -19.39 25.80 3.00
CA LEU A 928 -18.63 25.95 1.74
C LEU A 928 -17.84 27.26 1.66
N GLU A 929 -18.35 28.34 2.23
CA GLU A 929 -17.63 29.63 2.26
C GLU A 929 -16.40 29.60 3.18
N TRP A 930 -16.36 28.67 4.16
CA TRP A 930 -15.46 28.73 5.33
C TRP A 930 -14.62 27.47 5.62
N THR A 931 -14.41 26.60 4.63
CA THR A 931 -13.57 25.39 4.71
C THR A 931 -12.59 25.38 3.55
N SER A 932 -11.48 24.65 3.58
CA SER A 932 -10.44 24.78 2.56
C SER A 932 -10.85 24.27 1.16
N SER A 933 -11.72 23.24 1.08
CA SER A 933 -12.24 22.69 -0.19
C SER A 933 -13.76 22.34 -0.11
N PRO A 934 -14.44 22.03 -1.23
CA PRO A 934 -15.85 21.60 -1.21
C PRO A 934 -16.02 20.22 -0.56
N GLU A 935 -15.01 19.35 -0.63
CA GLU A 935 -15.01 18.03 -0.01
C GLU A 935 -14.90 18.14 1.52
N GLU A 936 -14.05 19.05 2.02
CA GLU A 936 -14.01 19.39 3.44
C GLU A 936 -15.33 20.02 3.89
N ALA A 937 -15.90 20.92 3.08
CA ALA A 937 -17.20 21.54 3.35
C ALA A 937 -18.31 20.49 3.51
N LEU A 938 -18.39 19.55 2.57
CA LEU A 938 -19.38 18.48 2.57
C LEU A 938 -19.16 17.52 3.74
N SER A 939 -17.92 17.11 4.00
CA SER A 939 -17.56 16.24 5.13
C SER A 939 -18.02 16.83 6.47
N ILE A 940 -17.76 18.13 6.68
CA ILE A 940 -18.19 18.84 7.90
C ILE A 940 -19.71 19.02 7.95
N ALA A 941 -20.35 19.40 6.84
CA ALA A 941 -21.79 19.56 6.79
C ALA A 941 -22.55 18.25 7.06
N LEU A 942 -22.11 17.14 6.46
CA LEU A 942 -22.70 15.83 6.70
C LEU A 942 -22.46 15.37 8.14
N TYR A 943 -21.25 15.53 8.69
CA TYR A 943 -20.99 15.20 10.09
C TYR A 943 -21.92 15.94 11.06
N LEU A 944 -22.14 17.24 10.88
CA LEU A 944 -23.02 18.02 11.76
C LEU A 944 -24.51 17.71 11.54
N ASN A 945 -24.90 17.48 10.29
CA ASN A 945 -26.25 17.07 9.93
C ASN A 945 -26.60 15.69 10.54
N ASP A 946 -25.77 14.67 10.33
CA ASP A 946 -25.96 13.29 10.80
C ASP A 946 -25.92 13.13 12.32
N ARG A 947 -25.26 14.06 13.00
CA ARG A 947 -25.05 14.05 14.45
C ARG A 947 -26.14 14.76 15.25
N TYR A 948 -26.78 15.77 14.65
CA TYR A 948 -27.73 16.64 15.36
C TYR A 948 -29.11 16.71 14.74
N SER A 949 -29.24 16.51 13.42
CA SER A 949 -30.55 16.38 12.80
C SER A 949 -31.01 14.93 12.93
N LEU A 950 -32.24 14.71 13.41
CA LEU A 950 -32.88 13.39 13.52
C LEU A 950 -33.11 12.76 12.14
N ASP A 951 -33.34 13.59 11.14
CA ASP A 951 -33.35 13.27 9.71
C ASP A 951 -31.98 13.55 9.05
N GLY A 952 -30.90 13.58 9.82
CA GLY A 952 -29.55 13.85 9.31
C GLY A 952 -29.11 12.76 8.35
N GLN A 953 -29.14 11.53 8.85
CA GLN A 953 -28.85 10.32 8.09
C GLN A 953 -29.99 9.92 7.11
N ASP A 954 -31.04 10.74 6.97
CA ASP A 954 -32.01 10.58 5.89
C ASP A 954 -31.42 11.13 4.57
N PRO A 955 -31.69 10.50 3.42
CA PRO A 955 -31.25 11.00 2.12
C PRO A 955 -31.57 12.48 1.84
N ASN A 956 -32.63 13.06 2.42
CA ASN A 956 -32.93 14.49 2.30
C ASN A 956 -31.98 15.39 3.11
N GLY A 957 -31.40 14.90 4.21
CA GLY A 957 -30.32 15.59 4.94
C GLY A 957 -29.06 15.65 4.07
N PHE A 958 -28.60 14.49 3.60
CA PHE A 958 -27.47 14.36 2.66
C PHE A 958 -27.66 15.22 1.39
N VAL A 959 -28.81 15.08 0.71
CA VAL A 959 -29.15 15.86 -0.50
C VAL A 959 -29.31 17.35 -0.18
N GLY A 960 -29.78 17.73 1.02
CA GLY A 960 -29.86 19.12 1.46
C GLY A 960 -28.49 19.78 1.60
N CYS A 961 -27.53 19.09 2.21
CA CYS A 961 -26.12 19.52 2.25
C CYS A 961 -25.52 19.57 0.85
N MET A 962 -25.74 18.55 0.03
CA MET A 962 -25.20 18.46 -1.33
C MET A 962 -25.78 19.50 -2.29
N TRP A 963 -27.07 19.85 -2.17
CA TRP A 963 -27.73 20.95 -2.91
C TRP A 963 -27.10 22.30 -2.55
N SER A 964 -26.80 22.45 -1.27
CA SER A 964 -26.25 23.68 -0.74
C SER A 964 -24.80 23.89 -1.17
N ILE A 965 -23.97 22.83 -1.09
CA ILE A 965 -22.52 22.87 -1.29
C ILE A 965 -22.15 22.58 -2.75
N GLY A 966 -22.63 21.48 -3.33
CA GLY A 966 -22.38 21.12 -4.73
C GLY A 966 -23.37 21.72 -5.74
N GLY A 967 -24.37 22.48 -5.29
CA GLY A 967 -25.37 23.09 -6.18
C GLY A 967 -26.35 22.12 -6.83
N ILE A 968 -26.38 20.83 -6.43
CA ILE A 968 -27.27 19.83 -7.05
C ILE A 968 -28.74 20.25 -6.91
N HIS A 969 -29.54 20.18 -7.97
CA HIS A 969 -30.91 20.72 -8.02
C HIS A 969 -31.05 22.26 -7.97
N ASP A 970 -29.96 23.03 -7.96
CA ASP A 970 -29.99 24.45 -8.30
C ASP A 970 -29.75 24.69 -9.80
N ARG A 971 -30.11 25.88 -10.29
CA ARG A 971 -29.64 26.34 -11.61
C ARG A 971 -28.23 26.92 -11.47
N ALA A 972 -27.48 26.99 -12.56
CA ALA A 972 -26.24 27.76 -12.57
C ALA A 972 -26.53 29.26 -12.39
N TRP A 973 -25.76 29.92 -11.53
CA TRP A 973 -25.80 31.37 -11.28
C TRP A 973 -24.54 32.05 -11.81
N GLY A 974 -24.58 33.39 -11.88
CA GLY A 974 -23.42 34.20 -12.25
C GLY A 974 -22.23 33.91 -11.33
N GLU A 975 -21.07 33.71 -11.94
CA GLU A 975 -19.90 33.10 -11.31
C GLU A 975 -19.29 33.97 -10.20
N ARG A 976 -18.92 33.35 -9.09
CA ARG A 976 -18.39 34.02 -7.89
C ARG A 976 -17.21 33.26 -7.33
N LYS A 977 -16.24 33.98 -6.77
CA LYS A 977 -15.14 33.41 -5.97
C LYS A 977 -15.73 32.47 -4.90
N VAL A 978 -15.05 31.35 -4.63
CA VAL A 978 -15.47 30.26 -3.73
C VAL A 978 -16.67 29.43 -4.20
N PHE A 979 -17.75 30.06 -4.67
CA PHE A 979 -19.00 29.36 -5.02
C PHE A 979 -19.06 28.87 -6.48
N GLY A 980 -18.18 29.34 -7.36
CA GLY A 980 -18.31 29.13 -8.80
C GLY A 980 -19.70 29.57 -9.26
N LYS A 981 -20.46 28.67 -9.86
CA LYS A 981 -21.84 28.90 -10.33
C LYS A 981 -22.93 28.44 -9.35
N VAL A 982 -22.57 27.98 -8.14
CA VAL A 982 -23.52 27.60 -7.09
C VAL A 982 -24.23 28.85 -6.57
N ARG A 983 -25.54 28.76 -6.29
CA ARG A 983 -26.33 29.87 -5.73
C ARG A 983 -25.70 30.38 -4.44
N TYR A 984 -25.31 31.65 -4.44
CA TYR A 984 -24.86 32.38 -3.24
C TYR A 984 -26.03 32.81 -2.37
N MET A 985 -25.88 32.74 -1.05
CA MET A 985 -26.83 33.27 -0.06
C MET A 985 -26.12 34.13 0.99
N ASN A 986 -26.75 35.22 1.42
CA ASN A 986 -26.24 36.11 2.46
C ASN A 986 -27.35 36.53 3.42
N TYR A 987 -26.96 36.95 4.61
CA TYR A 987 -27.83 37.34 5.72
C TYR A 987 -28.92 38.35 5.30
N LYS A 988 -28.53 39.41 4.56
CA LYS A 988 -29.46 40.42 4.01
C LYS A 988 -30.53 39.81 3.08
N GLY A 989 -30.21 38.72 2.38
CA GLY A 989 -31.16 37.95 1.56
C GLY A 989 -32.23 37.24 2.40
N CYS A 990 -31.84 36.66 3.54
CA CYS A 990 -32.75 35.99 4.47
C CYS A 990 -33.71 36.98 5.16
N GLN A 991 -33.22 38.17 5.54
CA GLN A 991 -34.05 39.24 6.14
C GLN A 991 -35.22 39.70 5.25
N ARG A 992 -35.12 39.53 3.92
CA ARG A 992 -36.21 39.86 2.97
C ARG A 992 -37.22 38.71 2.79
N LYS A 993 -37.08 37.62 3.55
CA LYS A 993 -37.96 36.43 3.46
C LYS A 993 -38.70 36.13 4.76
N PHE A 994 -38.15 36.50 5.92
CA PHE A 994 -38.81 36.38 7.22
C PHE A 994 -38.13 37.29 8.26
N ASP A 995 -38.76 37.46 9.41
CA ASP A 995 -38.18 38.18 10.56
C ASP A 995 -37.06 37.34 11.22
N VAL A 996 -35.84 37.59 10.74
CA VAL A 996 -34.60 36.97 11.24
C VAL A 996 -34.36 37.29 12.72
N ALA A 997 -34.64 38.52 13.17
CA ALA A 997 -34.33 38.95 14.54
C ALA A 997 -35.22 38.22 15.57
N ARG A 998 -36.51 38.01 15.24
CA ARG A 998 -37.41 37.20 16.07
C ARG A 998 -37.00 35.72 16.10
N PHE A 999 -36.48 35.18 15.00
CA PHE A 999 -35.98 33.80 14.95
C PHE A 999 -34.70 33.62 15.80
N GLU A 1000 -33.71 34.50 15.63
CA GLU A 1000 -32.47 34.50 16.43
C GLU A 1000 -32.76 34.62 17.93
N LYS A 1001 -33.73 35.46 18.32
CA LYS A 1001 -34.14 35.61 19.73
C LYS A 1001 -34.82 34.35 20.28
N LYS A 1002 -35.55 33.59 19.45
CA LYS A 1002 -36.18 32.32 19.85
C LYS A 1002 -35.13 31.24 20.13
N TYR A 1003 -34.12 31.10 19.26
CA TYR A 1003 -33.10 30.06 19.35
C TYR A 1003 -31.75 30.58 19.87
N SER A 1004 -31.79 31.46 20.88
CA SER A 1004 -30.57 31.93 21.55
C SER A 1004 -30.22 31.04 22.75
N PRO A 1005 -28.92 30.85 23.09
CA PRO A 1005 -28.49 29.98 24.19
C PRO A 1005 -28.97 30.33 25.61
N LYS A 1006 -29.78 31.38 25.78
CA LYS A 1006 -30.31 31.83 27.09
C LYS A 1006 -31.78 31.47 27.33
N ASN A 1007 -32.47 30.87 26.37
CA ASN A 1007 -33.90 30.54 26.43
C ASN A 1007 -34.16 29.01 26.36
N LEU A 1008 -33.18 28.20 26.80
CA LEU A 1008 -33.19 26.74 26.84
C LEU A 1008 -32.71 26.26 28.21
#